data_AF-A0A3Q8I371-F1
#
_entry.id   AF-A0A3Q8I371-F1
#
_cell.length_a   1.000
_cell.length_b   1.000
_cell.length_c   1.000
_cell.angle_alpha   90.00
_cell.angle_beta   90.00
_cell.angle_gamma   90.00
#
_symmetry.space_group_name_H-M   'P 1'
#
loop_
_entity.id
_entity.type
_entity.pdbx_description
1 polymer ?
#
loop_
_entity_poly.entity_id
_entity_poly.type
_entity_poly.pdbx_seq_one_letter_code
_entity_poly.pdbx_strand_id
1 'polypeptide(L)'
;MRTHPSLLFCCASVLLLSASACRDEPEPSCTEAPLPLQNPRAHTLGETFYLPRLKQDARCPSTLEWRIVSAPEGSHNTAYTRGAPEPRFTPDLPGDYVLRLGELRDSEVALHVVARSPAERFRNHSLTPLSGVVRVGEELWTANGASYTVSRLARVDGTQWSHQGEVTVGAWPSALAWREPLPYVLVAQRGGDTVGFIDRERGVLVDSLWVGDEPSGLALSPDARRLYVSLATQRQVAVVDLTVREVVARVEVGFDPRALALSPDGRRLFVASYRSGNRVKDTRGTYGPGDDQDISVVDTESLKTIATVDGVSADLRALALSADGSELYVAATDGDPEPSQADATAKPFVHEVVVVDADAEAPGVLRRADLTRQAGSGGPVVNPAGVLAVGDTLWVSSESSDVVVALDRNTLAEKARVAVGAGARQLVALDAEGTVAVHCYQSFELWVLRADGTVSQKVKLAEDPRPANVALGERVFTRPGGGFAANHACSSCHVETQNDGMVWRFGPSIWHNVRPLQLLDATTPLEWGAYVSSSENFGYQGPASIVSRPATPEEALGLQAFLGSLLGAPRATGHTRLDGSYTEAALRGQALFEGKAACSGCHTPPLYTSRGYVARGKSGEPADIPTLLGTYRHGVYFVGAKARSLEAALEVALDYVKVSLSAEERAELLAFLRELTPKGGAPLGIWPDIDSDEGVYPDVRPSAAFADPVDDTQGKTAAEVAAEYVVLEDALGHRVSGGVEVQGGRLTFVPAAPLAPGARYRFRVMPGLPFLSGGSLWGEFGSEFTVAKPAAGTWPRSMRMTIQVPGRGGTTPVDFVLETAETSRPGGLTLTVLPQGSGSQQRQQVWSRLDGDQWRVQPFAMPLFGTSVADASEVVGSVMQVDPSNQGITLVEGKLRIRGPGIDMRDIAFSIVPR
;
A
#
# COMPACT_ATOMS: atom_id res chain seq x y z
N MET A 1 34.66 -2.41 62.44
CA MET A 1 35.46 -1.83 63.53
C MET A 1 35.73 -0.37 63.21
N ARG A 2 35.42 0.53 64.18
CA ARG A 2 35.82 1.94 64.33
C ARG A 2 35.36 2.93 63.24
N THR A 3 34.23 3.64 63.42
CA THR A 3 33.92 4.84 64.26
C THR A 3 34.43 6.18 63.68
N HIS A 4 33.46 7.10 63.46
CA HIS A 4 33.45 8.59 63.35
C HIS A 4 34.52 9.37 64.17
N PRO A 5 34.61 10.74 64.18
CA PRO A 5 33.76 11.84 63.64
C PRO A 5 34.56 13.03 62.99
N SER A 6 34.01 13.92 62.16
CA SER A 6 33.24 15.17 62.40
C SER A 6 34.02 16.46 62.75
N LEU A 7 33.67 17.53 62.00
CA LEU A 7 33.29 18.89 62.44
C LEU A 7 34.30 20.04 62.60
N LEU A 8 33.80 21.21 62.13
CA LEU A 8 33.77 22.55 62.76
C LEU A 8 34.83 23.62 62.34
N PHE A 9 34.31 24.62 61.59
CA PHE A 9 34.29 26.07 61.89
C PHE A 9 35.41 27.05 61.47
N CYS A 10 34.94 28.12 60.77
CA CYS A 10 35.16 29.57 60.96
C CYS A 10 36.60 30.13 60.96
N CYS A 11 36.91 31.35 60.52
CA CYS A 11 36.29 32.48 59.82
C CYS A 11 37.40 33.57 59.78
N ALA A 12 37.14 34.70 59.09
CA ALA A 12 37.84 36.00 59.18
C ALA A 12 39.04 36.17 58.20
N SER A 13 39.12 37.17 57.31
CA SER A 13 38.36 38.43 57.14
C SER A 13 38.69 39.13 55.80
N VAL A 14 37.83 40.10 55.44
CA VAL A 14 38.04 41.33 54.63
C VAL A 14 37.56 41.35 53.15
N LEU A 15 36.25 41.65 53.00
CA LEU A 15 35.67 42.83 52.31
C LEU A 15 36.30 43.37 51.01
N LEU A 16 35.63 43.19 49.86
CA LEU A 16 34.79 44.19 49.14
C LEU A 16 34.66 43.91 47.62
N LEU A 17 33.41 44.01 47.14
CA LEU A 17 32.95 44.32 45.77
C LEU A 17 33.07 43.26 44.64
N SER A 18 32.07 42.39 44.55
CA SER A 18 31.26 42.22 43.33
C SER A 18 29.98 41.43 43.64
N ALA A 19 28.83 42.06 43.42
CA ALA A 19 27.53 41.43 43.49
C ALA A 19 27.22 40.72 42.15
N SER A 20 26.43 39.66 42.29
CA SER A 20 25.64 38.97 41.25
C SER A 20 26.40 38.36 40.07
N ALA A 21 26.89 37.14 40.28
CA ALA A 21 26.75 36.09 39.28
C ALA A 21 25.93 34.96 39.91
N CYS A 22 24.62 35.19 40.03
CA CYS A 22 23.70 34.06 40.09
C CYS A 22 23.90 33.31 38.77
N ARG A 23 24.36 32.06 38.85
CA ARG A 23 24.19 31.13 37.75
C ARG A 23 22.68 30.91 37.67
N ASP A 24 22.02 31.54 36.71
CA ASP A 24 20.67 31.15 36.34
C ASP A 24 20.75 29.67 35.97
N GLU A 25 20.16 28.81 36.79
CA GLU A 25 19.83 27.47 36.32
C GLU A 25 18.90 27.67 35.11
N PRO A 26 19.18 27.01 33.96
CA PRO A 26 18.29 27.12 32.81
C PRO A 26 16.89 26.75 33.26
N GLU A 27 15.90 27.59 32.95
CA GLU A 27 14.51 27.30 33.30
C GLU A 27 14.15 25.88 32.81
N PRO A 28 13.47 25.07 33.65
CA PRO A 28 13.15 23.72 33.28
C PRO A 28 12.17 23.71 32.11
N SER A 29 12.61 23.19 30.96
CA SER A 29 11.75 22.95 29.81
C SER A 29 10.55 22.10 30.23
N CYS A 30 9.33 22.64 30.05
CA CYS A 30 8.08 21.95 30.38
C CYS A 30 7.57 21.01 29.29
N THR A 31 8.34 20.84 28.22
CA THR A 31 7.99 19.99 27.07
C THR A 31 8.91 18.77 26.99
N GLU A 32 8.37 17.64 26.56
CA GLU A 32 9.16 16.50 26.10
C GLU A 32 9.92 16.82 24.80
N ALA A 33 10.77 15.89 24.35
CA ALA A 33 11.41 16.04 23.04
C ALA A 33 10.35 15.99 21.91
N PRO A 34 10.53 16.78 20.83
CA PRO A 34 9.70 16.65 19.64
C PRO A 34 9.77 15.24 19.04
N LEU A 35 8.71 14.84 18.35
CA LEU A 35 8.72 13.60 17.57
C LEU A 35 9.77 13.69 16.44
N PRO A 36 10.62 12.66 16.25
CA PRO A 36 11.84 12.76 15.44
C PRO A 36 11.63 12.77 13.90
N LEU A 37 10.48 12.33 13.39
CA LEU A 37 10.16 12.20 11.97
C LEU A 37 9.10 13.21 11.50
N GLN A 38 9.09 14.41 12.09
CA GLN A 38 8.31 15.54 11.60
C GLN A 38 9.26 16.61 11.02
N ASN A 39 8.90 17.19 9.87
CA ASN A 39 9.66 18.27 9.24
C ASN A 39 8.99 19.64 9.46
N PRO A 40 9.38 20.41 10.49
CA PRO A 40 8.77 21.71 10.75
C PRO A 40 9.13 22.78 9.70
N ARG A 41 10.12 22.54 8.83
CA ARG A 41 10.57 23.50 7.81
C ARG A 41 9.76 23.44 6.52
N ALA A 42 8.95 22.40 6.37
CA ALA A 42 8.33 22.01 5.10
C ALA A 42 7.02 21.24 5.30
N HIS A 43 6.28 21.56 6.36
CA HIS A 43 5.11 20.78 6.74
C HIS A 43 4.03 20.91 5.68
N THR A 44 3.47 19.78 5.24
CA THR A 44 2.55 19.78 4.11
C THR A 44 1.14 20.18 4.58
N LEU A 45 0.50 21.13 3.88
CA LEU A 45 -0.89 21.49 4.14
C LEU A 45 -1.80 20.26 4.00
N GLY A 46 -2.75 20.11 4.92
CA GLY A 46 -3.61 18.92 5.02
C GLY A 46 -3.07 17.84 5.96
N GLU A 47 -1.83 17.94 6.45
CA GLU A 47 -1.29 17.05 7.47
C GLU A 47 -1.31 17.70 8.86
N THR A 48 -1.36 16.88 9.90
CA THR A 48 -1.31 17.31 11.29
C THR A 48 0.11 17.30 11.83
N PHE A 49 0.52 18.39 12.46
CA PHE A 49 1.75 18.50 13.21
C PHE A 49 1.47 18.21 14.68
N TYR A 50 2.18 17.24 15.26
CA TYR A 50 2.07 16.88 16.67
C TYR A 50 3.10 17.66 17.49
N LEU A 51 2.60 18.43 18.45
CA LEU A 51 3.40 19.28 19.32
C LEU A 51 3.95 18.46 20.49
N PRO A 52 5.10 18.86 21.07
CA PRO A 52 5.65 18.18 22.23
C PRO A 52 4.66 18.08 23.40
N ARG A 53 4.66 16.92 24.06
CA ARG A 53 3.85 16.69 25.27
C ARG A 53 4.38 17.49 26.45
N LEU A 54 3.49 17.79 27.39
CA LEU A 54 3.88 18.42 28.65
C LEU A 54 4.56 17.38 29.55
N LYS A 55 5.69 17.73 30.17
CA LYS A 55 6.32 16.91 31.19
C LYS A 55 5.44 16.85 32.44
N GLN A 56 5.34 15.67 33.04
CA GLN A 56 4.76 15.51 34.38
C GLN A 56 5.79 15.92 35.46
N ASP A 57 6.02 17.22 35.60
CA ASP A 57 6.92 17.83 36.59
C ASP A 57 6.12 18.83 37.44
N ALA A 58 6.33 18.84 38.77
CA ALA A 58 5.65 19.75 39.69
C ALA A 58 5.89 21.24 39.38
N ARG A 59 6.96 21.57 38.65
CA ARG A 59 7.29 22.93 38.19
C ARG A 59 6.55 23.33 36.92
N CYS A 60 5.88 22.39 36.26
CA CYS A 60 5.14 22.61 35.03
C CYS A 60 3.63 22.52 35.31
N PRO A 61 2.90 23.65 35.31
CA PRO A 61 1.47 23.63 35.55
C PRO A 61 0.74 22.76 34.52
N SER A 62 -0.11 21.85 35.00
CA SER A 62 -0.92 20.98 34.14
C SER A 62 -1.99 21.73 33.34
N THR A 63 -2.17 23.03 33.59
CA THR A 63 -3.07 23.93 32.88
C THR A 63 -2.42 24.65 31.69
N LEU A 64 -1.12 24.40 31.43
CA LEU A 64 -0.47 24.97 30.26
C LEU A 64 -1.09 24.41 28.98
N GLU A 65 -1.37 25.28 28.02
CA GLU A 65 -1.93 24.90 26.72
C GLU A 65 -1.11 25.51 25.59
N TRP A 66 -1.05 24.79 24.48
CA TRP A 66 -0.44 25.29 23.25
C TRP A 66 -1.33 26.37 22.64
N ARG A 67 -0.72 27.48 22.25
CA ARG A 67 -1.39 28.57 21.54
C ARG A 67 -0.58 29.02 20.33
N ILE A 68 -1.29 29.60 19.37
CA ILE A 68 -0.70 30.22 18.20
C ILE A 68 -0.29 31.65 18.57
N VAL A 69 0.99 31.97 18.41
CA VAL A 69 1.57 33.29 18.64
C VAL A 69 1.50 34.15 17.38
N SER A 70 1.76 33.54 16.22
CA SER A 70 1.61 34.16 14.91
C SER A 70 1.17 33.12 13.89
N ALA A 71 0.41 33.56 12.89
CA ALA A 71 -0.09 32.74 11.79
C ALA A 71 -0.18 33.59 10.51
N PRO A 72 -0.33 32.96 9.33
CA PRO A 72 -0.65 33.66 8.10
C PRO A 72 -1.95 34.47 8.22
N GLU A 73 -2.03 35.58 7.49
CA GLU A 73 -3.23 36.41 7.44
C GLU A 73 -4.45 35.59 6.99
N GLY A 74 -5.56 35.70 7.72
CA GLY A 74 -6.79 34.94 7.46
C GLY A 74 -6.85 33.55 8.09
N SER A 75 -5.79 33.08 8.75
CA SER A 75 -5.87 31.85 9.55
C SER A 75 -6.76 32.06 10.77
N HIS A 76 -7.64 31.09 11.04
CA HIS A 76 -8.55 31.10 12.18
C HIS A 76 -8.42 29.83 13.02
N ASN A 77 -7.33 29.08 12.84
CA ASN A 77 -7.19 27.79 13.49
C ASN A 77 -6.68 27.85 14.93
N THR A 78 -6.67 26.71 15.61
CA THR A 78 -6.16 26.55 16.97
C THR A 78 -5.36 25.26 17.10
N ALA A 79 -4.50 25.20 18.11
CA ALA A 79 -3.94 23.94 18.59
C ALA A 79 -4.95 23.24 19.51
N TYR A 80 -4.95 21.91 19.48
CA TYR A 80 -5.78 21.06 20.35
C TYR A 80 -4.86 20.31 21.30
N THR A 81 -5.07 20.54 22.61
CA THR A 81 -4.25 19.93 23.67
C THR A 81 -4.84 18.62 24.22
N ARG A 82 -6.02 18.21 23.74
CA ARG A 82 -6.72 16.99 24.19
C ARG A 82 -7.21 16.15 23.01
N GLY A 83 -7.56 14.88 23.28
CA GLY A 83 -8.12 13.94 22.30
C GLY A 83 -7.11 13.05 21.56
N ALA A 84 -5.82 13.36 21.59
CA ALA A 84 -4.74 12.53 21.07
C ALA A 84 -3.63 12.35 22.14
N PRO A 85 -2.78 11.31 22.05
CA PRO A 85 -1.68 11.12 23.01
C PRO A 85 -0.72 12.32 23.05
N GLU A 86 -0.57 13.03 21.93
CA GLU A 86 0.16 14.29 21.79
C GLU A 86 -0.81 15.45 21.48
N PRO A 87 -0.54 16.68 21.97
CA PRO A 87 -1.18 17.88 21.46
C PRO A 87 -0.96 18.02 19.95
N ARG A 88 -1.94 18.55 19.21
CA ARG A 88 -1.93 18.57 17.75
C ARG A 88 -2.29 19.93 17.17
N PHE A 89 -1.75 20.21 15.99
CA PHE A 89 -2.04 21.40 15.21
C PHE A 89 -2.17 21.02 13.73
N THR A 90 -3.31 21.36 13.12
CA THR A 90 -3.53 21.14 11.68
C THR A 90 -3.60 22.52 11.03
N PRO A 91 -2.68 22.92 10.15
CA PRO A 91 -2.76 24.23 9.50
C PRO A 91 -3.97 24.34 8.57
N ASP A 92 -4.64 25.49 8.56
CA ASP A 92 -5.73 25.80 7.62
C ASP A 92 -5.26 26.53 6.36
N LEU A 93 -4.07 27.14 6.39
CA LEU A 93 -3.47 27.89 5.28
C LEU A 93 -1.96 27.59 5.17
N PRO A 94 -1.34 27.78 3.98
CA PRO A 94 0.11 27.78 3.84
C PRO A 94 0.74 29.05 4.45
N GLY A 95 1.99 28.96 4.88
CA GLY A 95 2.77 30.05 5.45
C GLY A 95 3.38 29.73 6.81
N ASP A 96 3.89 30.75 7.50
CA ASP A 96 4.62 30.61 8.75
C ASP A 96 3.69 30.69 9.97
N TYR A 97 3.84 29.70 10.86
CA TYR A 97 3.18 29.64 12.16
C TYR A 97 4.23 29.61 13.26
N VAL A 98 3.91 30.25 14.38
CA VAL A 98 4.68 30.12 15.63
C VAL A 98 3.73 29.68 16.73
N LEU A 99 4.02 28.55 17.36
CA LEU A 99 3.25 28.01 18.47
C LEU A 99 4.07 28.08 19.76
N ARG A 100 3.41 28.30 20.89
CA ARG A 100 4.06 28.39 22.21
C ARG A 100 3.19 27.73 23.29
N LEU A 101 3.82 27.07 24.25
CA LEU A 101 3.17 26.54 25.44
C LEU A 101 3.01 27.65 26.48
N GLY A 102 1.79 28.17 26.65
CA GLY A 102 1.53 29.31 27.51
C GLY A 102 2.44 30.52 27.20
N GLU A 103 3.11 31.06 28.22
CA GLU A 103 4.05 32.18 28.10
C GLU A 103 5.53 31.76 28.01
N LEU A 104 5.83 30.47 27.98
CA LEU A 104 7.20 29.93 28.04
C LEU A 104 7.91 30.09 26.69
N ARG A 105 8.88 31.00 26.57
CA ARG A 105 9.54 31.31 25.28
C ARG A 105 10.42 30.19 24.75
N ASP A 106 11.00 29.39 25.64
CA ASP A 106 11.83 28.22 25.31
C ASP A 106 11.00 27.06 24.71
N SER A 107 9.67 27.15 24.75
CA SER A 107 8.75 26.18 24.16
C SER A 107 8.31 26.52 22.72
N GLU A 108 8.87 27.57 22.10
CA GLU A 108 8.46 27.99 20.76
C GLU A 108 8.73 26.93 19.69
N VAL A 109 7.71 26.66 18.88
CA VAL A 109 7.79 25.82 17.69
C VAL A 109 7.47 26.70 16.48
N ALA A 110 8.48 26.90 15.62
CA ALA A 110 8.30 27.52 14.31
C ALA A 110 7.94 26.44 13.28
N LEU A 111 6.88 26.67 12.52
CA LEU A 111 6.35 25.75 11.52
C LEU A 111 6.14 26.49 10.20
N HIS A 112 6.82 26.06 9.14
CA HIS A 112 6.61 26.55 7.79
C HIS A 112 5.73 25.56 7.02
N VAL A 113 4.55 26.01 6.60
CA VAL A 113 3.53 25.19 5.95
C VAL A 113 3.51 25.44 4.45
N VAL A 114 3.60 24.36 3.67
CA VAL A 114 3.69 24.41 2.20
C VAL A 114 2.48 23.75 1.58
N ALA A 115 1.84 24.44 0.63
CA ALA A 115 0.84 23.84 -0.25
C ALA A 115 1.54 23.06 -1.37
N ARG A 116 1.18 21.79 -1.54
CA ARG A 116 1.73 20.91 -2.58
C ARG A 116 0.61 20.42 -3.49
N SER A 117 0.89 20.31 -4.78
CA SER A 117 -0.06 19.76 -5.73
C SER A 117 -0.33 18.27 -5.44
N PRO A 118 -1.49 17.73 -5.87
CA PRO A 118 -1.80 16.30 -5.77
C PRO A 118 -0.68 15.38 -6.28
N ALA A 119 -0.05 15.72 -7.41
CA ALA A 119 1.04 14.93 -7.99
C ALA A 119 2.30 14.91 -7.11
N GLU A 120 2.66 16.02 -6.46
CA GLU A 120 3.80 16.09 -5.53
C GLU A 120 3.53 15.29 -4.23
N ARG A 121 2.26 15.22 -3.82
CA ARG A 121 1.80 14.49 -2.63
C ARG A 121 1.55 13.00 -2.87
N PHE A 122 1.35 12.57 -4.13
CA PHE A 122 0.99 11.20 -4.45
C PHE A 122 2.01 10.18 -3.91
N ARG A 123 1.54 9.29 -3.05
CA ARG A 123 2.28 8.15 -2.51
C ARG A 123 1.38 6.93 -2.65
N ASN A 124 1.80 5.94 -3.43
CA ASN A 124 0.89 4.86 -3.81
C ASN A 124 0.73 3.80 -2.70
N HIS A 125 -0.15 4.06 -1.73
CA HIS A 125 -0.56 3.04 -0.75
C HIS A 125 -1.75 2.18 -1.23
N SER A 126 -2.36 2.55 -2.37
CA SER A 126 -3.53 1.87 -2.95
C SER A 126 -4.73 1.71 -1.99
N LEU A 127 -4.97 2.71 -1.14
CA LEU A 127 -6.04 2.70 -0.13
C LEU A 127 -7.34 3.27 -0.74
N THR A 128 -8.08 2.42 -1.42
CA THR A 128 -9.26 2.83 -2.19
C THR A 128 -10.40 3.39 -1.31
N PRO A 129 -11.14 4.42 -1.77
CA PRO A 129 -12.26 4.98 -1.00
C PRO A 129 -13.46 4.04 -1.00
N LEU A 130 -14.04 3.78 0.17
CA LEU A 130 -15.17 2.87 0.35
C LEU A 130 -16.49 3.63 0.39
N SER A 131 -16.54 4.71 1.16
CA SER A 131 -17.70 5.58 1.34
C SER A 131 -17.34 7.03 1.02
N GLY A 132 -16.69 7.23 -0.13
CA GLY A 132 -16.10 8.48 -0.55
C GLY A 132 -17.04 9.57 -1.10
N VAL A 133 -18.37 9.47 -1.02
CA VAL A 133 -19.31 10.52 -1.43
C VAL A 133 -20.43 10.71 -0.40
N VAL A 134 -20.75 11.96 -0.09
CA VAL A 134 -21.82 12.32 0.85
C VAL A 134 -22.60 13.54 0.37
N ARG A 135 -23.89 13.59 0.69
CA ARG A 135 -24.71 14.79 0.49
C ARG A 135 -24.48 15.78 1.63
N VAL A 136 -24.20 17.04 1.28
CA VAL A 136 -23.95 18.15 2.21
C VAL A 136 -24.93 19.27 1.88
N GLY A 137 -26.09 19.27 2.53
CA GLY A 137 -27.22 20.12 2.13
C GLY A 137 -27.64 19.85 0.68
N GLU A 138 -27.48 20.85 -0.18
CA GLU A 138 -27.77 20.76 -1.63
C GLU A 138 -26.53 20.43 -2.48
N GLU A 139 -25.37 20.21 -1.85
CA GLU A 139 -24.12 19.83 -2.49
C GLU A 139 -23.85 18.31 -2.38
N LEU A 140 -22.94 17.82 -3.22
CA LEU A 140 -22.28 16.52 -3.06
C LEU A 140 -20.79 16.75 -2.84
N TRP A 141 -20.22 16.07 -1.85
CA TRP A 141 -18.79 16.14 -1.56
C TRP A 141 -18.17 14.77 -1.78
N THR A 142 -17.01 14.71 -2.44
CA THR A 142 -16.36 13.46 -2.85
C THR A 142 -14.89 13.39 -2.45
N ALA A 143 -14.48 12.33 -1.76
CA ALA A 143 -13.10 12.06 -1.39
C ALA A 143 -12.30 11.49 -2.56
N ASN A 144 -11.17 12.13 -2.88
CA ASN A 144 -10.27 11.73 -3.95
C ASN A 144 -9.02 11.09 -3.35
N GLY A 145 -9.05 9.76 -3.20
CA GLY A 145 -8.05 8.98 -2.46
C GLY A 145 -6.60 9.28 -2.87
N ALA A 146 -6.26 9.21 -4.16
CA ALA A 146 -4.89 9.46 -4.60
C ALA A 146 -4.51 10.96 -4.69
N SER A 147 -5.50 11.87 -4.72
CA SER A 147 -5.27 13.33 -4.84
C SER A 147 -5.11 14.03 -3.49
N TYR A 148 -5.56 13.39 -2.42
CA TYR A 148 -5.55 13.89 -1.04
C TYR A 148 -6.41 15.15 -0.93
N THR A 149 -7.56 15.12 -1.62
CA THR A 149 -8.52 16.21 -1.68
C THR A 149 -9.95 15.71 -1.49
N VAL A 150 -10.86 16.64 -1.19
CA VAL A 150 -12.31 16.45 -1.25
C VAL A 150 -12.89 17.45 -2.25
N SER A 151 -13.51 16.97 -3.33
CA SER A 151 -14.18 17.84 -4.30
C SER A 151 -15.58 18.20 -3.82
N ARG A 152 -16.03 19.41 -4.18
CA ARG A 152 -17.38 19.91 -3.94
C ARG A 152 -18.14 20.05 -5.25
N LEU A 153 -19.34 19.53 -5.30
CA LEU A 153 -20.24 19.63 -6.43
C LEU A 153 -21.54 20.32 -6.02
N ALA A 154 -21.98 21.27 -6.83
CA ALA A 154 -23.26 21.95 -6.66
C ALA A 154 -24.06 21.93 -7.96
N ARG A 155 -25.38 22.13 -7.88
CA ARG A 155 -26.22 22.25 -9.07
C ARG A 155 -26.15 23.67 -9.66
N VAL A 156 -25.81 23.75 -10.94
CA VAL A 156 -25.95 24.96 -11.76
C VAL A 156 -27.36 24.95 -12.36
N ASP A 157 -28.03 26.10 -12.31
CA ASP A 157 -29.42 26.31 -12.76
C ASP A 157 -30.42 25.29 -12.18
N GLY A 158 -30.12 24.76 -10.98
CA GLY A 158 -30.95 23.79 -10.28
C GLY A 158 -31.02 22.38 -10.87
N THR A 159 -30.28 22.10 -11.96
CA THR A 159 -30.45 20.85 -12.73
C THR A 159 -29.17 20.07 -13.00
N GLN A 160 -28.04 20.73 -13.25
CA GLN A 160 -26.79 20.06 -13.64
C GLN A 160 -25.73 20.15 -12.54
N TRP A 161 -25.12 19.03 -12.17
CA TRP A 161 -24.02 19.04 -11.20
C TRP A 161 -22.74 19.62 -11.82
N SER A 162 -22.05 20.49 -11.09
CA SER A 162 -20.80 21.09 -11.54
C SER A 162 -19.79 21.15 -10.40
N HIS A 163 -18.53 20.95 -10.74
CA HIS A 163 -17.40 21.04 -9.81
C HIS A 163 -17.19 22.49 -9.35
N GLN A 164 -17.12 22.69 -8.04
CA GLN A 164 -17.00 24.01 -7.38
C GLN A 164 -15.61 24.27 -6.80
N GLY A 165 -14.78 23.25 -6.66
CA GLY A 165 -13.46 23.35 -6.05
C GLY A 165 -13.13 22.13 -5.18
N GLU A 166 -11.89 22.11 -4.70
CA GLU A 166 -11.34 21.01 -3.91
C GLU A 166 -10.79 21.54 -2.58
N VAL A 167 -11.00 20.77 -1.51
CA VAL A 167 -10.39 21.01 -0.20
C VAL A 167 -9.19 20.08 -0.03
N THR A 168 -8.03 20.63 0.33
CA THR A 168 -6.84 19.83 0.64
C THR A 168 -7.02 19.13 1.99
N VAL A 169 -6.82 17.82 2.02
CA VAL A 169 -6.91 16.98 3.23
C VAL A 169 -5.68 16.08 3.37
N GLY A 170 -5.64 15.27 4.42
CA GLY A 170 -4.60 14.28 4.70
C GLY A 170 -4.60 13.09 3.73
N ALA A 171 -3.61 12.22 3.91
CA ALA A 171 -3.32 11.14 2.97
C ALA A 171 -4.48 10.14 2.84
N TRP A 172 -4.80 9.78 1.58
CA TRP A 172 -5.79 8.75 1.22
C TRP A 172 -7.16 8.90 1.90
N PRO A 173 -7.92 9.98 1.63
CA PRO A 173 -9.27 10.14 2.15
C PRO A 173 -10.18 9.03 1.61
N SER A 174 -10.82 8.27 2.51
CA SER A 174 -11.50 7.00 2.19
C SER A 174 -13.02 7.04 2.38
N ALA A 175 -13.50 7.87 3.31
CA ALA A 175 -14.91 8.03 3.61
C ALA A 175 -15.27 9.45 4.07
N LEU A 176 -16.50 9.87 3.79
CA LEU A 176 -17.07 11.16 4.22
C LEU A 176 -18.37 10.95 5.00
N ALA A 177 -18.60 11.81 6.00
CA ALA A 177 -19.87 11.85 6.73
C ALA A 177 -20.26 13.29 7.06
N TRP A 178 -21.56 13.59 6.93
CA TRP A 178 -22.12 14.88 7.29
C TRP A 178 -23.63 14.74 7.61
N ARG A 179 -24.11 15.55 8.55
CA ARG A 179 -25.54 15.79 8.79
C ARG A 179 -25.71 17.09 9.58
N GLU A 180 -26.80 17.80 9.34
CA GLU A 180 -27.23 18.95 10.14
C GLU A 180 -27.40 18.56 11.64
N PRO A 181 -26.96 19.36 12.62
CA PRO A 181 -26.43 20.73 12.50
C PRO A 181 -24.90 20.83 12.45
N LEU A 182 -24.17 19.78 12.06
CA LEU A 182 -22.71 19.84 12.06
C LEU A 182 -22.19 20.93 11.10
N PRO A 183 -21.35 21.86 11.60
CA PRO A 183 -20.68 22.83 10.75
C PRO A 183 -19.48 22.22 9.99
N TYR A 184 -19.16 20.95 10.28
CA TYR A 184 -18.03 20.24 9.71
C TYR A 184 -18.46 19.04 8.86
N VAL A 185 -17.84 18.88 7.70
CA VAL A 185 -17.83 17.61 6.97
C VAL A 185 -16.67 16.77 7.52
N LEU A 186 -16.96 15.54 7.93
CA LEU A 186 -15.99 14.63 8.52
C LEU A 186 -15.38 13.77 7.43
N VAL A 187 -14.06 13.60 7.45
CA VAL A 187 -13.31 12.80 6.46
C VAL A 187 -12.41 11.78 7.15
N ALA A 188 -12.53 10.51 6.79
CA ALA A 188 -11.57 9.49 7.20
C ALA A 188 -10.34 9.60 6.30
N GLN A 189 -9.18 9.90 6.87
CA GLN A 189 -7.90 10.07 6.17
C GLN A 189 -7.07 8.83 6.42
N ARG A 190 -7.32 7.79 5.61
CA ARG A 190 -6.90 6.43 5.92
C ARG A 190 -5.39 6.26 5.95
N GLY A 191 -4.66 6.95 5.08
CA GLY A 191 -3.19 6.90 5.06
C GLY A 191 -2.54 7.74 6.18
N GLY A 192 -3.33 8.57 6.87
CA GLY A 192 -2.88 9.42 7.97
C GLY A 192 -3.50 9.08 9.33
N ASP A 193 -4.18 7.94 9.46
CA ASP A 193 -4.76 7.40 10.71
C ASP A 193 -5.65 8.37 11.50
N THR A 194 -6.31 9.28 10.77
CA THR A 194 -7.03 10.41 11.37
C THR A 194 -8.44 10.59 10.80
N VAL A 195 -9.31 11.23 11.58
CA VAL A 195 -10.55 11.84 11.09
C VAL A 195 -10.35 13.35 11.00
N GLY A 196 -10.42 13.88 9.79
CA GLY A 196 -10.38 15.31 9.49
C GLY A 196 -11.72 15.99 9.69
N PHE A 197 -11.68 17.25 10.12
CA PHE A 197 -12.83 18.13 10.27
C PHE A 197 -12.70 19.25 9.23
N ILE A 198 -13.52 19.22 8.18
CA ILE A 198 -13.54 20.26 7.16
C ILE A 198 -14.60 21.28 7.51
N ASP A 199 -14.21 22.54 7.69
CA ASP A 199 -15.14 23.66 7.87
C ASP A 199 -15.95 23.86 6.60
N ARG A 200 -17.27 23.65 6.68
CA ARG A 200 -18.16 23.67 5.52
C ARG A 200 -18.21 25.05 4.85
N GLU A 201 -18.17 26.12 5.64
CA GLU A 201 -18.31 27.48 5.12
C GLU A 201 -17.00 28.00 4.55
N ARG A 202 -15.88 27.74 5.24
CA ARG A 202 -14.56 28.18 4.79
C ARG A 202 -13.94 27.26 3.74
N GLY A 203 -14.37 26.00 3.66
CA GLY A 203 -13.82 25.02 2.72
C GLY A 203 -12.36 24.66 3.01
N VAL A 204 -11.99 24.54 4.28
CA VAL A 204 -10.62 24.20 4.72
C VAL A 204 -10.65 23.12 5.81
N LEU A 205 -9.61 22.29 5.84
CA LEU A 205 -9.38 21.35 6.95
C LEU A 205 -8.93 22.13 8.19
N VAL A 206 -9.65 22.00 9.30
CA VAL A 206 -9.38 22.76 10.53
C VAL A 206 -8.79 21.92 11.66
N ASP A 207 -8.96 20.60 11.59
CA ASP A 207 -8.42 19.68 12.59
C ASP A 207 -8.36 18.30 11.98
N SER A 208 -7.46 17.45 12.47
CA SER A 208 -7.53 16.01 12.24
C SER A 208 -7.19 15.28 13.53
N LEU A 209 -8.14 14.49 14.01
CA LEU A 209 -8.01 13.70 15.23
C LEU A 209 -7.44 12.33 14.89
N TRP A 210 -6.35 11.93 15.53
CA TRP A 210 -5.89 10.55 15.45
C TRP A 210 -6.92 9.62 16.11
N VAL A 211 -7.39 8.62 15.38
CA VAL A 211 -8.45 7.71 15.84
C VAL A 211 -7.99 6.26 15.96
N GLY A 212 -6.85 5.92 15.38
CA GLY A 212 -6.38 4.55 15.20
C GLY A 212 -6.13 4.26 13.72
N ASP A 213 -5.68 3.05 13.44
CA ASP A 213 -5.09 2.73 12.14
C ASP A 213 -6.11 2.52 11.05
N GLU A 214 -5.80 3.06 9.89
CA GLU A 214 -6.56 2.90 8.66
C GLU A 214 -8.08 3.14 8.84
N PRO A 215 -8.50 4.34 9.29
CA PRO A 215 -9.91 4.68 9.39
C PRO A 215 -10.57 4.55 8.01
N SER A 216 -11.58 3.68 7.92
CA SER A 216 -12.10 3.19 6.65
C SER A 216 -13.55 3.58 6.41
N GLY A 217 -14.46 3.21 7.32
CA GLY A 217 -15.87 3.57 7.27
C GLY A 217 -16.25 4.58 8.35
N LEU A 218 -17.22 5.44 8.05
CA LEU A 218 -17.78 6.43 8.95
C LEU A 218 -19.29 6.24 9.09
N ALA A 219 -19.80 6.21 10.33
CA ALA A 219 -21.22 6.27 10.61
C ALA A 219 -21.51 7.32 11.69
N LEU A 220 -22.45 8.23 11.40
CA LEU A 220 -22.77 9.35 12.28
C LEU A 220 -24.06 9.06 13.06
N SER A 221 -24.09 9.33 14.37
CA SER A 221 -25.30 9.20 15.21
C SER A 221 -26.39 10.21 14.83
N PRO A 222 -27.70 9.87 14.90
CA PRO A 222 -28.80 10.75 14.46
C PRO A 222 -28.75 12.19 14.98
N ASP A 223 -28.27 12.38 16.20
CA ASP A 223 -28.10 13.70 16.85
C ASP A 223 -26.82 14.45 16.42
N ALA A 224 -26.02 13.85 15.55
CA ALA A 224 -24.75 14.33 15.03
C ALA A 224 -23.68 14.62 16.11
N ARG A 225 -23.73 13.91 17.25
CA ARG A 225 -22.79 14.07 18.37
C ARG A 225 -21.70 13.00 18.44
N ARG A 226 -21.97 11.80 17.91
CA ARG A 226 -21.04 10.68 17.91
C ARG A 226 -20.74 10.23 16.50
N LEU A 227 -19.47 9.97 16.23
CA LEU A 227 -19.00 9.33 15.01
C LEU A 227 -18.43 7.95 15.36
N TYR A 228 -18.89 6.94 14.66
CA TYR A 228 -18.32 5.59 14.68
C TYR A 228 -17.37 5.45 13.51
N VAL A 229 -16.15 4.99 13.80
CA VAL A 229 -15.05 4.90 12.83
C VAL A 229 -14.50 3.50 12.84
N SER A 230 -14.52 2.81 11.69
CA SER A 230 -13.95 1.47 11.60
C SER A 230 -12.43 1.57 11.42
N LEU A 231 -11.68 0.74 12.15
CA LEU A 231 -10.22 0.73 12.19
C LEU A 231 -9.72 -0.61 11.67
N ALA A 232 -9.42 -0.65 10.37
CA ALA A 232 -9.24 -1.88 9.59
C ALA A 232 -8.22 -2.85 10.22
N THR A 233 -7.01 -2.36 10.52
CA THR A 233 -5.94 -3.23 11.03
C THR A 233 -6.04 -3.52 12.53
N GLN A 234 -6.91 -2.80 13.26
CA GLN A 234 -7.05 -2.93 14.72
C GLN A 234 -8.22 -3.81 15.17
N ARG A 235 -9.10 -4.25 14.26
CA ARG A 235 -10.32 -5.04 14.60
C ARG A 235 -11.24 -4.31 15.58
N GLN A 236 -11.31 -2.98 15.46
CA GLN A 236 -12.04 -2.12 16.38
C GLN A 236 -12.90 -1.10 15.64
N VAL A 237 -13.93 -0.62 16.33
CA VAL A 237 -14.63 0.63 16.02
C VAL A 237 -14.28 1.66 17.08
N ALA A 238 -13.69 2.78 16.69
CA ALA A 238 -13.57 3.95 17.57
C ALA A 238 -14.88 4.73 17.62
N VAL A 239 -15.23 5.21 18.81
CA VAL A 239 -16.35 6.11 19.05
C VAL A 239 -15.79 7.49 19.36
N VAL A 240 -16.07 8.47 18.51
CA VAL A 240 -15.60 9.85 18.66
C VAL A 240 -16.76 10.72 19.14
N ASP A 241 -16.55 11.46 20.23
CA ASP A 241 -17.42 12.57 20.61
C ASP A 241 -17.03 13.82 19.81
N LEU A 242 -17.94 14.31 18.98
CA LEU A 242 -17.69 15.42 18.08
C LEU A 242 -17.72 16.79 18.76
N THR A 243 -18.27 16.87 19.98
CA THR A 243 -18.33 18.11 20.78
C THR A 243 -16.95 18.44 21.30
N VAL A 244 -16.25 17.45 21.85
CA VAL A 244 -14.91 17.59 22.42
C VAL A 244 -13.80 17.15 21.47
N ARG A 245 -14.15 16.46 20.37
CA ARG A 245 -13.25 15.89 19.36
C ARG A 245 -12.23 14.93 19.97
N GLU A 246 -12.76 13.92 20.66
CA GLU A 246 -11.97 12.90 21.33
C GLU A 246 -12.53 11.50 21.06
N VAL A 247 -11.65 10.51 20.98
CA VAL A 247 -12.07 9.10 21.02
C VAL A 247 -12.48 8.76 22.46
N VAL A 248 -13.76 8.48 22.67
CA VAL A 248 -14.35 8.20 24.00
C VAL A 248 -14.51 6.70 24.28
N ALA A 249 -14.47 5.86 23.26
CA ALA A 249 -14.51 4.40 23.40
C ALA A 249 -13.92 3.67 22.20
N ARG A 250 -13.60 2.40 22.41
CA ARG A 250 -13.23 1.43 21.36
C ARG A 250 -14.06 0.17 21.58
N VAL A 251 -14.67 -0.33 20.51
CA VAL A 251 -15.50 -1.54 20.53
C VAL A 251 -14.82 -2.62 19.71
N GLU A 252 -14.59 -3.78 20.31
CA GLU A 252 -14.04 -4.95 19.63
C GLU A 252 -15.05 -5.54 18.63
N VAL A 253 -14.59 -5.78 17.41
CA VAL A 253 -15.39 -6.32 16.31
C VAL A 253 -14.58 -7.37 15.53
N GLY A 254 -15.15 -7.88 14.44
CA GLY A 254 -14.45 -8.82 13.58
C GLY A 254 -13.27 -8.21 12.80
N PHE A 255 -12.67 -9.03 11.95
CA PHE A 255 -11.41 -8.71 11.29
C PHE A 255 -11.58 -7.79 10.07
N ASP A 256 -10.68 -6.81 9.93
CA ASP A 256 -10.73 -5.78 8.89
C ASP A 256 -12.11 -5.09 8.77
N PRO A 257 -12.57 -4.40 9.85
CA PRO A 257 -13.86 -3.73 9.82
C PRO A 257 -13.81 -2.54 8.85
N ARG A 258 -14.68 -2.54 7.84
CA ARG A 258 -14.67 -1.52 6.77
C ARG A 258 -15.99 -0.80 6.60
N ALA A 259 -17.05 -1.51 6.22
CA ALA A 259 -18.35 -0.89 6.00
C ALA A 259 -19.14 -0.81 7.32
N LEU A 260 -19.73 0.36 7.56
CA LEU A 260 -20.57 0.64 8.72
C LEU A 260 -21.98 1.04 8.26
N ALA A 261 -23.01 0.49 8.90
CA ALA A 261 -24.38 0.96 8.73
C ALA A 261 -25.03 1.16 10.10
N LEU A 262 -25.57 2.36 10.36
CA LEU A 262 -26.25 2.69 11.60
C LEU A 262 -27.77 2.61 11.39
N SER A 263 -28.47 1.94 12.30
CA SER A 263 -29.93 1.85 12.27
C SER A 263 -30.59 3.24 12.31
N PRO A 264 -31.77 3.44 11.70
CA PRO A 264 -32.43 4.74 11.69
C PRO A 264 -32.69 5.33 13.08
N ASP A 265 -32.96 4.48 14.07
CA ASP A 265 -33.13 4.86 15.48
C ASP A 265 -31.81 5.13 16.22
N GLY A 266 -30.67 4.89 15.58
CA GLY A 266 -29.33 5.10 16.11
C GLY A 266 -28.87 4.09 17.15
N ARG A 267 -29.65 3.04 17.45
CA ARG A 267 -29.39 2.10 18.55
C ARG A 267 -28.44 0.97 18.18
N ARG A 268 -28.32 0.65 16.89
CA ARG A 268 -27.56 -0.51 16.40
C ARG A 268 -26.63 -0.10 15.27
N LEU A 269 -25.36 -0.47 15.41
CA LEU A 269 -24.34 -0.30 14.38
C LEU A 269 -23.96 -1.68 13.84
N PHE A 270 -24.13 -1.86 12.54
CA PHE A 270 -23.68 -3.04 11.81
C PHE A 270 -22.28 -2.78 11.26
N VAL A 271 -21.36 -3.71 11.52
CA VAL A 271 -19.95 -3.58 11.17
C VAL A 271 -19.54 -4.80 10.35
N ALA A 272 -19.29 -4.59 9.05
CA ALA A 272 -18.84 -5.66 8.18
C ALA A 272 -17.34 -5.91 8.36
N SER A 273 -17.00 -7.15 8.69
CA SER A 273 -15.66 -7.68 8.60
C SER A 273 -15.37 -8.00 7.15
N TYR A 274 -14.45 -7.25 6.55
CA TYR A 274 -14.18 -7.36 5.12
C TYR A 274 -13.53 -8.71 4.76
N ARG A 275 -12.86 -9.39 5.71
CA ARG A 275 -12.05 -10.60 5.44
C ARG A 275 -12.33 -11.67 6.50
N SER A 276 -13.57 -12.14 6.56
CA SER A 276 -14.04 -13.07 7.60
C SER A 276 -13.67 -14.51 7.26
N GLY A 277 -14.51 -15.21 6.48
CA GLY A 277 -14.25 -16.59 6.08
C GLY A 277 -15.21 -17.06 4.97
N ASN A 278 -14.77 -18.05 4.17
CA ASN A 278 -15.65 -18.63 3.14
C ASN A 278 -16.87 -19.31 3.77
N ARG A 279 -18.04 -19.19 3.14
CA ARG A 279 -19.30 -19.79 3.64
C ARG A 279 -19.22 -21.31 3.75
N VAL A 280 -18.56 -21.96 2.79
CA VAL A 280 -18.39 -23.41 2.79
C VAL A 280 -17.19 -23.79 3.68
N LYS A 281 -17.49 -24.05 4.94
CA LYS A 281 -16.54 -24.55 5.96
C LYS A 281 -16.25 -26.04 5.72
N ASP A 282 -14.99 -26.45 5.71
CA ASP A 282 -14.54 -27.83 5.43
C ASP A 282 -13.89 -28.50 6.65
N THR A 283 -14.21 -29.79 6.84
CA THR A 283 -13.52 -30.85 7.63
C THR A 283 -11.98 -31.00 7.51
N ARG A 284 -11.28 -30.26 6.64
CA ARG A 284 -9.81 -30.28 6.46
C ARG A 284 -9.05 -29.25 7.32
N GLY A 285 -9.75 -28.48 8.15
CA GLY A 285 -9.16 -27.79 9.31
C GLY A 285 -8.63 -26.36 9.11
N THR A 286 -9.12 -25.61 8.11
CA THR A 286 -8.71 -24.21 7.92
C THR A 286 -9.51 -23.19 8.73
N TYR A 287 -10.74 -23.50 9.15
CA TYR A 287 -11.59 -22.62 9.98
C TYR A 287 -12.24 -23.43 11.11
N GLY A 288 -12.07 -22.98 12.35
CA GLY A 288 -12.71 -23.50 13.56
C GLY A 288 -13.97 -22.71 13.96
N PRO A 289 -14.70 -23.19 14.99
CA PRO A 289 -15.82 -22.45 15.56
C PRO A 289 -15.39 -21.07 16.08
N GLY A 290 -16.07 -19.99 15.65
CA GLY A 290 -15.79 -18.60 16.05
C GLY A 290 -14.83 -17.81 15.16
N ASP A 291 -14.28 -18.44 14.11
CA ASP A 291 -13.42 -17.78 13.11
C ASP A 291 -14.23 -16.99 12.06
N ASP A 292 -15.51 -17.29 11.94
CA ASP A 292 -16.46 -16.59 11.07
C ASP A 292 -17.09 -15.46 11.89
N GLN A 293 -16.81 -14.22 11.50
CA GLN A 293 -17.22 -13.00 12.18
C GLN A 293 -17.72 -11.96 11.16
N ASP A 294 -18.60 -12.36 10.23
CA ASP A 294 -18.92 -11.56 9.04
C ASP A 294 -19.47 -10.17 9.39
N ILE A 295 -20.49 -10.08 10.24
CA ILE A 295 -21.08 -8.79 10.63
C ILE A 295 -21.24 -8.73 12.14
N SER A 296 -20.56 -7.80 12.79
CA SER A 296 -20.79 -7.49 14.21
C SER A 296 -21.96 -6.53 14.34
N VAL A 297 -22.90 -6.82 15.25
CA VAL A 297 -23.99 -5.92 15.63
C VAL A 297 -23.64 -5.30 16.98
N VAL A 298 -23.40 -4.00 16.98
CA VAL A 298 -23.00 -3.23 18.16
C VAL A 298 -24.19 -2.43 18.67
N ASP A 299 -24.48 -2.57 19.97
CA ASP A 299 -25.40 -1.69 20.67
C ASP A 299 -24.70 -0.37 21.01
N THR A 300 -25.24 0.74 20.53
CA THR A 300 -24.58 2.06 20.60
C THR A 300 -24.70 2.74 21.96
N GLU A 301 -25.57 2.23 22.83
CA GLU A 301 -25.74 2.72 24.20
C GLU A 301 -24.70 2.08 25.12
N SER A 302 -24.62 0.75 25.14
CA SER A 302 -23.69 -0.03 25.95
C SER A 302 -22.28 -0.12 25.35
N LEU A 303 -22.13 0.20 24.06
CA LEU A 303 -20.88 0.13 23.29
C LEU A 303 -20.27 -1.27 23.30
N LYS A 304 -21.13 -2.26 23.06
CA LYS A 304 -20.74 -3.67 23.03
C LYS A 304 -21.32 -4.36 21.81
N THR A 305 -20.57 -5.31 21.29
CA THR A 305 -21.09 -6.27 20.31
C THR A 305 -22.10 -7.18 21.01
N ILE A 306 -23.36 -7.11 20.56
CA ILE A 306 -24.50 -7.85 21.12
C ILE A 306 -24.87 -9.09 20.30
N ALA A 307 -24.48 -9.12 19.02
CA ALA A 307 -24.66 -10.27 18.14
C ALA A 307 -23.60 -10.27 17.03
N THR A 308 -23.43 -11.43 16.40
CA THR A 308 -22.63 -11.61 15.19
C THR A 308 -23.47 -12.36 14.17
N VAL A 309 -23.51 -11.87 12.94
CA VAL A 309 -24.13 -12.56 11.80
C VAL A 309 -23.04 -13.33 11.10
N ASP A 310 -23.27 -14.62 10.89
CA ASP A 310 -22.35 -15.54 10.23
C ASP A 310 -22.94 -16.05 8.91
N GLY A 311 -22.10 -16.63 8.04
CA GLY A 311 -22.54 -17.29 6.80
C GLY A 311 -23.04 -16.34 5.71
N VAL A 312 -22.63 -15.08 5.77
CA VAL A 312 -22.90 -14.05 4.78
C VAL A 312 -22.07 -14.35 3.52
N SER A 313 -20.75 -14.15 3.58
CA SER A 313 -19.81 -14.33 2.46
C SER A 313 -18.36 -14.16 2.91
N ALA A 314 -17.38 -14.44 2.05
CA ALA A 314 -15.96 -14.31 2.38
C ALA A 314 -15.50 -12.84 2.51
N ASP A 315 -15.87 -12.02 1.52
CA ASP A 315 -15.58 -10.60 1.47
C ASP A 315 -16.85 -9.76 1.50
N LEU A 316 -16.98 -8.87 2.48
CA LEU A 316 -18.12 -7.95 2.61
C LEU A 316 -17.68 -6.51 2.31
N ARG A 317 -18.06 -5.96 1.16
CA ARG A 317 -17.53 -4.68 0.64
C ARG A 317 -18.34 -3.45 1.03
N ALA A 318 -19.67 -3.57 1.08
CA ALA A 318 -20.56 -2.46 1.41
C ALA A 318 -21.82 -2.92 2.13
N LEU A 319 -22.37 -2.03 2.97
CA LEU A 319 -23.62 -2.21 3.72
C LEU A 319 -24.60 -1.07 3.40
N ALA A 320 -25.88 -1.38 3.28
CA ALA A 320 -26.96 -0.41 3.27
C ALA A 320 -28.19 -0.95 4.00
N LEU A 321 -28.89 -0.11 4.76
CA LEU A 321 -30.14 -0.49 5.42
C LEU A 321 -31.34 -0.07 4.59
N SER A 322 -32.43 -0.84 4.71
CA SER A 322 -33.76 -0.39 4.28
C SER A 322 -34.21 0.84 5.08
N ALA A 323 -35.13 1.62 4.54
CA ALA A 323 -35.58 2.87 5.16
C ALA A 323 -36.23 2.66 6.55
N ASP A 324 -36.87 1.51 6.76
CA ASP A 324 -37.44 1.09 8.04
C ASP A 324 -36.43 0.39 8.96
N GLY A 325 -35.22 0.09 8.45
CA GLY A 325 -34.15 -0.58 9.19
C GLY A 325 -34.39 -2.06 9.47
N SER A 326 -35.32 -2.71 8.77
CA SER A 326 -35.62 -4.14 8.93
C SER A 326 -34.70 -5.06 8.12
N GLU A 327 -34.17 -4.58 6.99
CA GLU A 327 -33.27 -5.34 6.12
C GLU A 327 -31.91 -4.66 5.98
N LEU A 328 -30.85 -5.45 6.03
CA LEU A 328 -29.47 -5.06 5.74
C LEU A 328 -29.03 -5.68 4.42
N TYR A 329 -28.72 -4.84 3.43
CA TYR A 329 -28.19 -5.23 2.13
C TYR A 329 -26.67 -5.24 2.15
N VAL A 330 -26.06 -6.30 1.61
CA VAL A 330 -24.62 -6.51 1.62
C VAL A 330 -24.14 -6.79 0.20
N ALA A 331 -23.17 -6.01 -0.29
CA ALA A 331 -22.43 -6.36 -1.51
C ALA A 331 -21.24 -7.24 -1.14
N ALA A 332 -21.17 -8.45 -1.71
CA ALA A 332 -20.25 -9.47 -1.22
C ALA A 332 -19.67 -10.38 -2.30
N THR A 333 -18.56 -11.04 -1.95
CA THR A 333 -17.89 -12.04 -2.79
C THR A 333 -17.52 -13.27 -1.97
N ASP A 334 -17.77 -14.46 -2.51
CA ASP A 334 -17.36 -15.75 -1.95
C ASP A 334 -16.56 -16.57 -2.97
N GLY A 335 -15.84 -17.59 -2.51
CA GLY A 335 -15.22 -18.60 -3.35
C GLY A 335 -16.21 -19.71 -3.75
N ASP A 336 -16.13 -20.18 -4.99
CA ASP A 336 -16.89 -21.35 -5.47
C ASP A 336 -16.03 -22.63 -5.36
N PRO A 337 -16.37 -23.55 -4.43
CA PRO A 337 -15.58 -24.75 -4.19
C PRO A 337 -15.82 -25.88 -5.20
N GLU A 338 -16.82 -25.74 -6.07
CA GLU A 338 -17.28 -26.83 -6.94
C GLU A 338 -16.54 -26.90 -8.30
N PRO A 339 -16.49 -25.83 -9.11
CA PRO A 339 -15.97 -25.93 -10.47
C PRO A 339 -14.45 -26.07 -10.48
N SER A 340 -13.95 -27.02 -11.30
CA SER A 340 -12.51 -27.14 -11.55
C SER A 340 -12.04 -26.01 -12.46
N GLN A 341 -10.93 -25.35 -12.13
CA GLN A 341 -10.32 -24.35 -13.02
C GLN A 341 -9.82 -24.92 -14.36
N ALA A 342 -9.73 -26.26 -14.48
CA ALA A 342 -9.47 -26.88 -15.78
C ALA A 342 -10.65 -26.74 -16.76
N ASP A 343 -11.84 -26.40 -16.26
CA ASP A 343 -13.01 -26.07 -17.09
C ASP A 343 -12.95 -24.59 -17.48
N ALA A 344 -12.86 -24.33 -18.79
CA ALA A 344 -12.82 -22.97 -19.33
C ALA A 344 -14.12 -22.16 -19.07
N THR A 345 -15.19 -22.83 -18.67
CA THR A 345 -16.48 -22.22 -18.29
C THR A 345 -16.66 -22.07 -16.77
N ALA A 346 -15.65 -22.50 -15.99
CA ALA A 346 -15.66 -22.36 -14.55
C ALA A 346 -15.86 -20.89 -14.14
N LYS A 347 -16.58 -20.73 -13.04
CA LYS A 347 -16.81 -19.44 -12.39
C LYS A 347 -16.27 -19.56 -10.97
N PRO A 348 -14.97 -19.38 -10.72
CA PRO A 348 -14.38 -19.65 -9.41
C PRO A 348 -14.87 -18.73 -8.28
N PHE A 349 -15.50 -17.59 -8.60
CA PHE A 349 -16.08 -16.68 -7.62
C PHE A 349 -17.61 -16.62 -7.67
N VAL A 350 -18.22 -16.34 -6.52
CA VAL A 350 -19.64 -16.00 -6.37
C VAL A 350 -19.71 -14.54 -5.95
N HIS A 351 -20.06 -13.67 -6.87
CA HIS A 351 -20.30 -12.26 -6.59
C HIS A 351 -21.80 -12.06 -6.37
N GLU A 352 -22.18 -11.60 -5.20
CA GLU A 352 -23.56 -11.65 -4.74
C GLU A 352 -24.00 -10.37 -4.04
N VAL A 353 -25.32 -10.20 -3.99
CA VAL A 353 -25.95 -9.39 -2.96
C VAL A 353 -26.60 -10.33 -1.96
N VAL A 354 -26.37 -10.06 -0.67
CA VAL A 354 -26.99 -10.78 0.44
C VAL A 354 -27.91 -9.83 1.18
N VAL A 355 -29.10 -10.30 1.55
CA VAL A 355 -30.05 -9.58 2.41
C VAL A 355 -30.10 -10.30 3.74
N VAL A 356 -29.82 -9.55 4.79
CA VAL A 356 -29.75 -10.00 6.18
C VAL A 356 -30.89 -9.36 6.96
N ASP A 357 -31.49 -10.14 7.87
CA ASP A 357 -32.41 -9.63 8.87
C ASP A 357 -31.65 -8.69 9.82
N ALA A 358 -32.07 -7.44 9.87
CA ALA A 358 -31.45 -6.45 10.73
C ALA A 358 -31.97 -6.52 12.19
N ASP A 359 -32.89 -7.42 12.54
CA ASP A 359 -33.28 -7.68 13.94
C ASP A 359 -32.10 -8.24 14.77
N ALA A 360 -31.93 -7.75 15.99
CA ALA A 360 -30.80 -8.11 16.85
C ALA A 360 -31.04 -9.41 17.64
N GLU A 361 -32.29 -9.85 17.83
CA GLU A 361 -32.59 -11.05 18.62
C GLU A 361 -32.25 -12.35 17.86
N ALA A 362 -32.31 -12.33 16.53
CA ALA A 362 -31.95 -13.46 15.68
C ALA A 362 -31.56 -13.01 14.25
N PRO A 363 -30.49 -12.21 14.08
CA PRO A 363 -30.09 -11.76 12.75
C PRO A 363 -29.65 -12.96 11.90
N GLY A 364 -29.99 -12.95 10.61
CA GLY A 364 -29.66 -14.06 9.72
C GLY A 364 -29.89 -13.73 8.26
N VAL A 365 -29.29 -14.52 7.37
CA VAL A 365 -29.46 -14.35 5.92
C VAL A 365 -30.89 -14.70 5.50
N LEU A 366 -31.61 -13.74 4.94
CA LEU A 366 -32.98 -13.90 4.44
C LEU A 366 -33.00 -14.42 3.00
N ARG A 367 -32.19 -13.80 2.13
CA ARG A 367 -32.10 -14.12 0.70
C ARG A 367 -30.79 -13.62 0.11
N ARG A 368 -30.41 -14.17 -1.04
CA ARG A 368 -29.22 -13.77 -1.80
C ARG A 368 -29.43 -13.93 -3.30
N ALA A 369 -28.66 -13.19 -4.08
CA ALA A 369 -28.65 -13.34 -5.53
C ALA A 369 -27.21 -13.27 -6.06
N ASP A 370 -26.83 -14.29 -6.84
CA ASP A 370 -25.59 -14.29 -7.61
C ASP A 370 -25.75 -13.37 -8.83
N LEU A 371 -24.98 -12.29 -8.86
CA LEU A 371 -25.04 -11.24 -9.88
C LEU A 371 -24.56 -11.71 -11.26
N THR A 372 -23.87 -12.85 -11.32
CA THR A 372 -23.29 -13.46 -12.53
C THR A 372 -24.06 -14.69 -13.00
N ARG A 373 -24.71 -15.44 -12.09
CA ARG A 373 -25.38 -16.72 -12.41
C ARG A 373 -26.90 -16.64 -12.42
N GLN A 374 -27.52 -15.61 -11.86
CA GLN A 374 -28.97 -15.50 -11.85
C GLN A 374 -29.56 -15.45 -13.27
N ALA A 375 -30.78 -15.96 -13.43
CA ALA A 375 -31.52 -15.86 -14.69
C ALA A 375 -31.75 -14.39 -15.05
N GLY A 376 -31.44 -14.02 -16.31
CA GLY A 376 -31.51 -12.64 -16.78
C GLY A 376 -30.25 -11.80 -16.55
N SER A 377 -29.20 -12.36 -15.92
CA SER A 377 -27.91 -11.67 -15.80
C SER A 377 -27.30 -11.35 -17.18
N GLY A 378 -26.89 -10.10 -17.36
CA GLY A 378 -26.25 -9.62 -18.60
C GLY A 378 -24.76 -9.96 -18.74
N GLY A 379 -24.16 -10.68 -17.79
CA GLY A 379 -22.73 -11.02 -17.79
C GLY A 379 -22.11 -10.96 -16.39
N PRO A 380 -20.80 -11.27 -16.26
CA PRO A 380 -20.13 -11.29 -14.97
C PRO A 380 -20.07 -9.91 -14.31
N VAL A 381 -20.36 -9.90 -13.01
CA VAL A 381 -20.21 -8.74 -12.13
C VAL A 381 -19.08 -9.09 -11.17
N VAL A 382 -17.94 -8.41 -11.28
CA VAL A 382 -16.74 -8.74 -10.52
C VAL A 382 -16.53 -7.69 -9.43
N ASN A 383 -16.30 -8.14 -8.19
CA ASN A 383 -16.05 -7.28 -7.03
C ASN A 383 -17.17 -6.22 -6.83
N PRO A 384 -18.40 -6.63 -6.46
CA PRO A 384 -19.48 -5.69 -6.13
C PRO A 384 -19.07 -4.85 -4.91
N ALA A 385 -19.05 -3.53 -5.06
CA ALA A 385 -18.33 -2.63 -4.14
C ALA A 385 -19.21 -1.57 -3.46
N GLY A 386 -20.44 -1.36 -3.93
CA GLY A 386 -21.41 -0.46 -3.32
C GLY A 386 -22.81 -1.04 -3.44
N VAL A 387 -23.66 -0.72 -2.47
CA VAL A 387 -25.07 -1.13 -2.43
C VAL A 387 -25.94 0.00 -1.91
N LEU A 388 -27.11 0.22 -2.50
CA LEU A 388 -28.04 1.28 -2.11
C LEU A 388 -29.48 0.92 -2.50
N ALA A 389 -30.41 0.98 -1.55
CA ALA A 389 -31.84 0.82 -1.83
C ALA A 389 -32.50 2.19 -2.06
N VAL A 390 -33.23 2.33 -3.17
CA VAL A 390 -34.05 3.52 -3.48
C VAL A 390 -35.39 3.05 -4.05
N GLY A 391 -36.48 3.32 -3.33
CA GLY A 391 -37.78 2.76 -3.66
C GLY A 391 -37.72 1.23 -3.75
N ASP A 392 -38.29 0.66 -4.81
CA ASP A 392 -38.29 -0.80 -5.07
C ASP A 392 -37.04 -1.32 -5.80
N THR A 393 -36.02 -0.47 -5.96
CA THR A 393 -34.78 -0.83 -6.65
C THR A 393 -33.62 -0.91 -5.66
N LEU A 394 -32.85 -1.98 -5.78
CA LEU A 394 -31.57 -2.15 -5.11
C LEU A 394 -30.45 -1.98 -6.13
N TRP A 395 -29.67 -0.92 -5.99
CA TRP A 395 -28.55 -0.60 -6.86
C TRP A 395 -27.26 -1.20 -6.31
N VAL A 396 -26.46 -1.79 -7.20
CA VAL A 396 -25.20 -2.46 -6.86
C VAL A 396 -24.14 -2.04 -7.85
N SER A 397 -23.08 -1.37 -7.40
CA SER A 397 -21.94 -1.04 -8.24
C SER A 397 -20.88 -2.14 -8.19
N SER A 398 -20.06 -2.21 -9.23
CA SER A 398 -18.96 -3.15 -9.35
C SER A 398 -17.68 -2.42 -9.73
N GLU A 399 -16.66 -2.60 -8.89
CA GLU A 399 -15.37 -1.95 -9.05
C GLU A 399 -14.63 -2.45 -10.29
N SER A 400 -14.67 -3.76 -10.52
CA SER A 400 -13.86 -4.40 -11.56
C SER A 400 -14.58 -4.42 -12.90
N SER A 401 -15.89 -4.71 -12.92
CA SER A 401 -16.64 -4.78 -14.18
C SER A 401 -17.07 -3.42 -14.73
N ASP A 402 -16.85 -2.31 -13.99
CA ASP A 402 -17.28 -0.95 -14.35
C ASP A 402 -18.77 -0.86 -14.69
N VAL A 403 -19.61 -1.56 -13.91
CA VAL A 403 -21.06 -1.58 -14.09
C VAL A 403 -21.80 -1.24 -12.80
N VAL A 404 -23.00 -0.72 -12.97
CA VAL A 404 -24.04 -0.69 -11.93
C VAL A 404 -25.18 -1.60 -12.37
N VAL A 405 -25.60 -2.48 -11.48
CA VAL A 405 -26.74 -3.38 -11.64
C VAL A 405 -27.89 -2.88 -10.79
N ALA A 406 -29.06 -2.75 -11.38
CA ALA A 406 -30.31 -2.48 -10.68
C ALA A 406 -31.07 -3.79 -10.50
N LEU A 407 -31.40 -4.13 -9.26
CA LEU A 407 -32.19 -5.31 -8.91
C LEU A 407 -33.56 -4.88 -8.39
N ASP A 408 -34.57 -5.72 -8.60
CA ASP A 408 -35.79 -5.63 -7.84
C ASP A 408 -35.51 -5.93 -6.35
N ARG A 409 -35.84 -5.02 -5.43
CA ARG A 409 -35.43 -5.13 -4.03
C ARG A 409 -35.99 -6.37 -3.32
N ASN A 410 -37.17 -6.83 -3.71
CA ASN A 410 -37.86 -7.94 -3.06
C ASN A 410 -37.40 -9.28 -3.63
N THR A 411 -37.37 -9.40 -4.97
CA THR A 411 -37.03 -10.66 -5.65
C THR A 411 -35.54 -10.82 -5.95
N LEU A 412 -34.77 -9.73 -5.89
CA LEU A 412 -33.37 -9.61 -6.31
C LEU A 412 -33.12 -9.89 -7.80
N ALA A 413 -34.17 -9.96 -8.62
CA ALA A 413 -34.04 -10.15 -10.05
C ALA A 413 -33.42 -8.91 -10.73
N GLU A 414 -32.46 -9.12 -11.62
CA GLU A 414 -31.85 -8.05 -12.41
C GLU A 414 -32.88 -7.34 -13.30
N LYS A 415 -33.02 -6.02 -13.10
CA LYS A 415 -33.89 -5.12 -13.87
C LYS A 415 -33.13 -4.40 -14.98
N ALA A 416 -31.92 -3.93 -14.66
CA ALA A 416 -31.09 -3.17 -15.58
C ALA A 416 -29.61 -3.28 -15.23
N ARG A 417 -28.77 -2.97 -16.22
CA ARG A 417 -27.32 -2.95 -16.10
C ARG A 417 -26.76 -1.80 -16.92
N VAL A 418 -25.91 -1.00 -16.29
CA VAL A 418 -25.42 0.26 -16.83
C VAL A 418 -23.90 0.29 -16.74
N ALA A 419 -23.23 0.50 -17.87
CA ALA A 419 -21.80 0.76 -17.87
C ALA A 419 -21.51 2.16 -17.30
N VAL A 420 -20.54 2.25 -16.41
CA VAL A 420 -20.15 3.49 -15.71
C VAL A 420 -18.64 3.70 -15.81
N GLY A 421 -18.15 4.73 -15.11
CA GLY A 421 -16.73 5.01 -15.01
C GLY A 421 -15.98 3.94 -14.22
N ALA A 422 -14.66 4.02 -14.29
CA ALA A 422 -13.75 3.06 -13.72
C ALA A 422 -13.78 3.03 -12.18
N GLY A 423 -13.81 1.84 -11.60
CA GLY A 423 -13.78 1.70 -10.14
C GLY A 423 -15.04 2.25 -9.47
N ALA A 424 -16.21 1.89 -9.99
CA ALA A 424 -17.49 2.26 -9.41
C ALA A 424 -17.65 1.66 -8.02
N ARG A 425 -17.93 2.51 -7.01
CA ARG A 425 -18.08 2.10 -5.62
C ARG A 425 -19.33 2.70 -4.98
N GLN A 426 -19.21 3.67 -4.08
CA GLN A 426 -20.38 4.16 -3.36
C GLN A 426 -21.42 4.79 -4.29
N LEU A 427 -22.69 4.52 -3.99
CA LEU A 427 -23.84 5.17 -4.59
C LEU A 427 -24.54 6.06 -3.58
N VAL A 428 -25.12 7.18 -4.04
CA VAL A 428 -25.92 8.10 -3.22
C VAL A 428 -27.22 8.43 -3.93
N ALA A 429 -28.34 8.32 -3.21
CA ALA A 429 -29.63 8.74 -3.72
C ALA A 429 -29.68 10.27 -3.83
N LEU A 430 -30.06 10.78 -5.00
CA LEU A 430 -30.23 12.22 -5.23
C LEU A 430 -31.66 12.68 -4.99
N ASP A 431 -32.62 11.78 -5.17
CA ASP A 431 -34.05 12.01 -5.01
C ASP A 431 -34.78 10.71 -4.63
N ALA A 432 -36.08 10.81 -4.34
CA ALA A 432 -36.90 9.66 -3.95
C ALA A 432 -37.38 8.86 -5.17
N GLU A 433 -37.36 9.49 -6.34
CA GLU A 433 -37.81 8.96 -7.62
C GLU A 433 -36.85 7.92 -8.22
N GLY A 434 -35.63 7.82 -7.70
CA GLY A 434 -34.68 6.76 -8.04
C GLY A 434 -33.43 7.24 -8.78
N THR A 435 -33.17 8.55 -8.85
CA THR A 435 -31.92 9.07 -9.40
C THR A 435 -30.77 8.84 -8.43
N VAL A 436 -29.68 8.25 -8.90
CA VAL A 436 -28.50 7.93 -8.08
C VAL A 436 -27.24 8.52 -8.68
N ALA A 437 -26.33 8.97 -7.81
CA ALA A 437 -24.96 9.30 -8.17
C ALA A 437 -24.03 8.12 -7.83
N VAL A 438 -23.03 7.89 -8.68
CA VAL A 438 -22.08 6.78 -8.59
C VAL A 438 -20.67 7.34 -8.58
N HIS A 439 -19.93 7.09 -7.51
CA HIS A 439 -18.54 7.50 -7.39
C HIS A 439 -17.63 6.48 -8.10
N CYS A 440 -16.92 6.93 -9.13
CA CYS A 440 -15.96 6.15 -9.92
C CYS A 440 -14.53 6.62 -9.59
N TYR A 441 -13.90 6.00 -8.59
CA TYR A 441 -12.68 6.55 -7.99
C TYR A 441 -11.46 6.44 -8.91
N GLN A 442 -11.40 5.43 -9.79
CA GLN A 442 -10.27 5.25 -10.70
C GLN A 442 -10.31 6.20 -11.90
N SER A 443 -11.49 6.64 -12.34
CA SER A 443 -11.60 7.65 -13.41
C SER A 443 -11.66 9.09 -12.88
N PHE A 444 -11.78 9.26 -11.55
CA PHE A 444 -12.05 10.55 -10.90
C PHE A 444 -13.31 11.20 -11.45
N GLU A 445 -14.40 10.43 -11.51
CA GLU A 445 -15.68 10.88 -12.04
C GLU A 445 -16.84 10.54 -11.10
N LEU A 446 -17.86 11.40 -11.12
CA LEU A 446 -19.19 11.09 -10.62
C LEU A 446 -20.13 10.88 -11.80
N TRP A 447 -20.84 9.75 -11.81
CA TRP A 447 -21.84 9.43 -12.82
C TRP A 447 -23.23 9.54 -12.23
N VAL A 448 -24.15 10.19 -12.93
CA VAL A 448 -25.55 10.32 -12.49
C VAL A 448 -26.42 9.42 -13.35
N LEU A 449 -27.16 8.53 -12.71
CA LEU A 449 -28.08 7.59 -13.35
C LEU A 449 -29.51 7.94 -12.95
N ARG A 450 -30.42 7.96 -13.93
CA ARG A 450 -31.86 8.05 -13.67
C ARG A 450 -32.39 6.71 -13.17
N ALA A 451 -33.62 6.71 -12.66
CA ALA A 451 -34.29 5.51 -12.15
C ALA A 451 -34.39 4.36 -13.17
N ASP A 452 -34.40 4.66 -14.47
CA ASP A 452 -34.43 3.69 -15.56
C ASP A 452 -33.04 3.14 -15.95
N GLY A 453 -31.98 3.59 -15.27
CA GLY A 453 -30.59 3.25 -15.58
C GLY A 453 -29.93 4.13 -16.66
N THR A 454 -30.64 5.12 -17.21
CA THR A 454 -30.05 6.03 -18.20
C THR A 454 -29.02 6.95 -17.55
N VAL A 455 -27.79 7.00 -18.09
CA VAL A 455 -26.77 7.97 -17.69
C VAL A 455 -27.23 9.38 -18.08
N SER A 456 -27.49 10.23 -17.10
CA SER A 456 -27.89 11.62 -17.33
C SER A 456 -26.72 12.59 -17.35
N GLN A 457 -25.65 12.29 -16.61
CA GLN A 457 -24.51 13.18 -16.46
C GLN A 457 -23.23 12.41 -16.07
N LYS A 458 -22.08 12.97 -16.47
CA LYS A 458 -20.75 12.64 -15.96
C LYS A 458 -20.08 13.93 -15.49
N VAL A 459 -19.47 13.90 -14.32
CA VAL A 459 -18.83 15.07 -13.70
C VAL A 459 -17.40 14.70 -13.32
N LYS A 460 -16.41 15.46 -13.80
CA LYS A 460 -15.02 15.31 -13.39
C LYS A 460 -14.86 15.77 -11.94
N LEU A 461 -14.22 14.95 -11.11
CA LEU A 461 -14.03 15.23 -9.68
C LEU A 461 -12.70 15.92 -9.42
N ALA A 462 -11.60 15.36 -9.93
CA ALA A 462 -10.26 15.90 -9.77
C ALA A 462 -9.37 15.45 -10.95
N GLU A 463 -8.24 16.12 -11.12
CA GLU A 463 -7.17 15.61 -11.97
C GLU A 463 -6.55 14.35 -11.37
N ASP A 464 -6.15 13.42 -12.24
CA ASP A 464 -5.50 12.18 -11.80
C ASP A 464 -4.04 12.46 -11.45
N PRO A 465 -3.63 12.32 -10.18
CA PRO A 465 -2.26 12.60 -9.75
C PRO A 465 -1.32 11.43 -10.04
N ARG A 466 -1.85 10.27 -10.43
CA ARG A 466 -1.05 9.07 -10.71
C ARG A 466 -0.30 9.27 -12.04
N PRO A 467 0.96 8.83 -12.15
CA PRO A 467 1.60 8.68 -13.44
C PRO A 467 0.76 7.80 -14.38
N ALA A 468 0.69 8.15 -15.66
CA ALA A 468 -0.22 7.49 -16.62
C ALA A 468 0.00 5.96 -16.72
N ASN A 469 1.25 5.50 -16.64
CA ASN A 469 1.58 4.07 -16.62
C ASN A 469 1.13 3.38 -15.32
N VAL A 470 1.24 4.05 -14.17
CA VAL A 470 0.72 3.55 -12.88
C VAL A 470 -0.81 3.44 -12.93
N ALA A 471 -1.50 4.46 -13.45
CA ALA A 471 -2.94 4.43 -13.63
C ALA A 471 -3.38 3.29 -14.57
N LEU A 472 -2.68 3.09 -15.70
CA LEU A 472 -2.92 1.97 -16.60
C LEU A 472 -2.72 0.62 -15.90
N GLY A 473 -1.62 0.47 -15.14
CA GLY A 473 -1.35 -0.75 -14.39
C GLY A 473 -2.42 -1.07 -13.35
N GLU A 474 -2.91 -0.06 -12.63
CA GLU A 474 -4.03 -0.23 -11.71
C GLU A 474 -5.29 -0.72 -12.44
N ARG A 475 -5.57 -0.20 -13.66
CA ARG A 475 -6.67 -0.70 -14.49
C ARG A 475 -6.47 -2.14 -14.94
N VAL A 476 -5.24 -2.52 -15.32
CA VAL A 476 -4.91 -3.91 -15.67
C VAL A 476 -5.08 -4.84 -14.48
N PHE A 477 -4.78 -4.36 -13.28
CA PHE A 477 -4.90 -5.09 -12.03
C PHE A 477 -6.36 -5.30 -11.59
N THR A 478 -7.21 -4.28 -11.74
CA THR A 478 -8.61 -4.35 -11.30
C THR A 478 -9.57 -4.93 -12.33
N ARG A 479 -9.22 -4.94 -13.62
CA ARG A 479 -10.13 -5.44 -14.66
C ARG A 479 -10.33 -6.96 -14.63
N PRO A 480 -11.52 -7.47 -15.01
CA PRO A 480 -11.78 -8.89 -15.18
C PRO A 480 -10.88 -9.54 -16.24
N GLY A 481 -10.60 -10.82 -15.98
CA GLY A 481 -9.86 -11.72 -16.86
C GLY A 481 -10.62 -12.19 -18.09
N GLY A 482 -10.10 -13.25 -18.71
CA GLY A 482 -10.74 -13.98 -19.81
C GLY A 482 -10.93 -15.47 -19.49
N GLY A 483 -11.67 -16.21 -20.33
CA GLY A 483 -11.86 -17.66 -20.13
C GLY A 483 -12.45 -18.02 -18.76
N PHE A 484 -11.79 -18.93 -18.04
CA PHE A 484 -12.18 -19.33 -16.67
C PHE A 484 -12.10 -18.16 -15.66
N ALA A 485 -11.35 -17.11 -16.00
CA ALA A 485 -11.18 -15.93 -15.18
C ALA A 485 -12.07 -14.75 -15.58
N ALA A 486 -13.07 -14.99 -16.44
CA ALA A 486 -14.00 -13.95 -16.87
C ALA A 486 -14.81 -13.35 -15.70
N ASN A 487 -14.89 -14.01 -14.54
CA ASN A 487 -15.55 -13.51 -13.35
C ASN A 487 -14.59 -13.23 -12.17
N HIS A 488 -13.32 -12.94 -12.42
CA HIS A 488 -12.42 -12.39 -11.40
C HIS A 488 -11.32 -11.51 -11.98
N ALA A 489 -10.68 -10.74 -11.09
CA ALA A 489 -9.54 -9.88 -11.37
C ALA A 489 -8.40 -10.15 -10.37
N CYS A 490 -7.22 -9.56 -10.56
CA CYS A 490 -6.17 -9.65 -9.54
C CYS A 490 -6.67 -9.06 -8.21
N SER A 491 -7.44 -7.97 -8.25
CA SER A 491 -8.05 -7.35 -7.06
C SER A 491 -9.12 -8.20 -6.37
N SER A 492 -9.60 -9.30 -6.98
CA SER A 492 -10.51 -10.24 -6.32
C SER A 492 -9.83 -11.04 -5.21
N CYS A 493 -8.51 -11.31 -5.34
CA CYS A 493 -7.70 -11.95 -4.29
C CYS A 493 -6.70 -10.98 -3.62
N HIS A 494 -6.66 -9.73 -4.07
CA HIS A 494 -5.71 -8.73 -3.61
C HIS A 494 -6.43 -7.41 -3.41
N VAL A 495 -7.32 -7.43 -2.44
CA VAL A 495 -8.08 -6.27 -2.01
C VAL A 495 -7.12 -5.14 -1.68
N GLU A 496 -7.21 -4.02 -2.41
CA GLU A 496 -6.34 -2.85 -2.21
C GLU A 496 -4.85 -3.17 -2.29
N THR A 497 -4.51 -4.17 -3.12
CA THR A 497 -3.14 -4.69 -3.27
C THR A 497 -2.53 -5.27 -1.99
N GLN A 498 -3.34 -5.43 -0.95
CA GLN A 498 -2.95 -6.12 0.28
C GLN A 498 -3.06 -7.63 0.10
N ASN A 499 -2.43 -8.35 1.02
CA ASN A 499 -2.80 -9.73 1.27
C ASN A 499 -4.20 -9.71 1.92
N ASP A 500 -5.18 -10.37 1.31
CA ASP A 500 -6.49 -10.50 1.94
C ASP A 500 -6.48 -11.50 3.12
N GLY A 501 -5.40 -12.25 3.30
CA GLY A 501 -5.29 -13.23 4.36
C GLY A 501 -6.28 -14.38 4.22
N MET A 502 -6.88 -14.51 3.02
CA MET A 502 -7.87 -15.51 2.73
C MET A 502 -7.20 -16.71 2.08
N VAL A 503 -7.66 -17.89 2.48
CA VAL A 503 -7.36 -19.12 1.75
C VAL A 503 -8.52 -19.34 0.78
N TRP A 504 -8.36 -18.79 -0.43
CA TRP A 504 -9.37 -18.95 -1.48
C TRP A 504 -9.50 -20.39 -1.93
N ARG A 505 -10.74 -20.78 -2.21
CA ARG A 505 -11.07 -22.09 -2.75
C ARG A 505 -11.75 -21.93 -4.11
N PHE A 506 -11.05 -22.35 -5.15
CA PHE A 506 -11.48 -22.31 -6.54
C PHE A 506 -11.45 -23.73 -7.10
N GLY A 507 -12.48 -24.52 -6.78
CA GLY A 507 -12.52 -25.96 -7.05
C GLY A 507 -11.91 -26.85 -5.94
N PRO A 508 -11.44 -28.08 -6.27
CA PRO A 508 -11.01 -29.06 -5.27
C PRO A 508 -9.65 -28.78 -4.61
N SER A 509 -8.84 -27.88 -5.17
CA SER A 509 -7.50 -27.53 -4.68
C SER A 509 -7.53 -26.28 -3.78
N ILE A 510 -6.74 -26.31 -2.71
CA ILE A 510 -6.50 -25.15 -1.84
C ILE A 510 -5.32 -24.36 -2.42
N TRP A 511 -5.52 -23.07 -2.66
CA TRP A 511 -4.44 -22.19 -3.08
C TRP A 511 -3.72 -21.63 -1.85
N HIS A 512 -2.42 -21.36 -2.00
CA HIS A 512 -1.65 -20.69 -0.95
C HIS A 512 -2.28 -19.32 -0.67
N ASN A 513 -2.28 -18.90 0.59
CA ASN A 513 -2.58 -17.52 0.92
C ASN A 513 -1.68 -16.60 0.08
N VAL A 514 -2.19 -15.48 -0.40
CA VAL A 514 -1.42 -14.60 -1.27
C VAL A 514 -0.31 -13.87 -0.49
N ARG A 515 0.75 -13.42 -1.15
CA ARG A 515 1.74 -12.53 -0.52
C ARG A 515 1.26 -11.07 -0.61
N PRO A 516 1.71 -10.19 0.31
CA PRO A 516 1.54 -8.76 0.13
C PRO A 516 2.21 -8.31 -1.18
N LEU A 517 1.56 -7.42 -1.94
CA LEU A 517 2.08 -6.94 -3.23
C LEU A 517 2.96 -5.70 -3.11
N GLN A 518 3.43 -5.39 -1.91
CA GLN A 518 4.23 -4.20 -1.64
C GLN A 518 5.71 -4.52 -1.72
N LEU A 519 6.51 -3.53 -2.13
CA LEU A 519 7.97 -3.65 -2.19
C LEU A 519 8.44 -4.79 -3.12
N LEU A 520 7.66 -5.19 -4.12
CA LEU A 520 7.97 -6.33 -4.98
C LEU A 520 9.28 -6.12 -5.76
N ASP A 521 9.56 -4.91 -6.24
CA ASP A 521 10.81 -4.57 -6.95
C ASP A 521 12.05 -4.76 -6.05
N ALA A 522 11.88 -4.57 -4.75
CA ALA A 522 12.93 -4.64 -3.74
C ALA A 522 13.16 -6.06 -3.20
N THR A 523 12.14 -6.90 -3.29
CA THR A 523 12.05 -8.18 -2.57
C THR A 523 11.93 -9.37 -3.51
N THR A 524 12.43 -9.23 -4.73
CA THR A 524 12.56 -10.32 -5.70
C THR A 524 13.41 -11.46 -5.15
N PRO A 525 13.20 -12.73 -5.58
CA PRO A 525 12.14 -13.19 -6.49
C PRO A 525 10.74 -13.17 -5.86
N LEU A 526 9.70 -13.13 -6.70
CA LEU A 526 8.30 -13.03 -6.27
C LEU A 526 7.65 -14.42 -6.13
N GLU A 527 6.50 -14.45 -5.45
CA GLU A 527 5.68 -15.63 -5.12
C GLU A 527 6.30 -16.57 -4.08
N TRP A 528 5.47 -17.37 -3.39
CA TRP A 528 5.97 -18.31 -2.38
C TRP A 528 7.03 -19.27 -2.94
N GLY A 529 6.85 -19.76 -4.16
CA GLY A 529 7.81 -20.67 -4.79
C GLY A 529 9.06 -20.01 -5.37
N ALA A 530 9.23 -18.68 -5.25
CA ALA A 530 10.29 -17.93 -5.89
C ALA A 530 10.38 -18.18 -7.41
N TYR A 531 9.24 -18.37 -8.08
CA TYR A 531 9.20 -18.79 -9.49
C TYR A 531 9.10 -17.62 -10.48
N VAL A 532 9.02 -16.38 -9.98
CA VAL A 532 9.02 -15.17 -10.83
C VAL A 532 10.20 -14.30 -10.45
N SER A 533 11.04 -13.93 -11.41
CA SER A 533 12.28 -13.22 -11.14
C SER A 533 12.10 -11.75 -10.76
N SER A 534 11.07 -11.09 -11.29
CA SER A 534 10.86 -9.65 -11.14
C SER A 534 9.42 -9.26 -11.43
N SER A 535 9.02 -8.06 -11.00
CA SER A 535 7.72 -7.45 -11.31
C SER A 535 7.55 -7.19 -12.80
N GLU A 536 8.63 -6.89 -13.53
CA GLU A 536 8.62 -6.74 -14.98
C GLU A 536 8.20 -8.02 -15.67
N ASN A 537 8.78 -9.15 -15.26
CA ASN A 537 8.38 -10.43 -15.82
C ASN A 537 6.96 -10.84 -15.39
N PHE A 538 6.60 -10.53 -14.13
CA PHE A 538 5.24 -10.73 -13.63
C PHE A 538 4.20 -9.95 -14.44
N GLY A 539 4.55 -8.75 -14.94
CA GLY A 539 3.68 -7.94 -15.79
C GLY A 539 3.13 -8.70 -17.01
N TYR A 540 3.91 -9.63 -17.56
CA TYR A 540 3.49 -10.51 -18.65
C TYR A 540 2.90 -11.83 -18.15
N GLN A 541 3.56 -12.46 -17.18
CA GLN A 541 3.22 -13.78 -16.70
C GLN A 541 1.93 -13.82 -15.88
N GLY A 542 1.74 -12.85 -14.98
CA GLY A 542 0.61 -12.73 -14.05
C GLY A 542 -0.72 -12.62 -14.78
N PRO A 543 -0.92 -11.62 -15.68
CA PRO A 543 -2.15 -11.48 -16.44
C PRO A 543 -2.51 -12.74 -17.26
N ALA A 544 -1.53 -13.38 -17.87
CA ALA A 544 -1.75 -14.60 -18.65
C ALA A 544 -2.09 -15.81 -17.78
N SER A 545 -1.45 -15.97 -16.62
CA SER A 545 -1.55 -17.18 -15.80
C SER A 545 -2.65 -17.13 -14.74
N ILE A 546 -2.95 -15.95 -14.20
CA ILE A 546 -3.87 -15.76 -13.06
C ILE A 546 -5.26 -15.35 -13.55
N VAL A 547 -5.31 -14.40 -14.49
CA VAL A 547 -6.57 -13.86 -15.03
C VAL A 547 -6.82 -14.29 -16.48
N SER A 548 -6.04 -15.25 -17.00
CA SER A 548 -6.20 -15.84 -18.34
C SER A 548 -6.40 -14.79 -19.45
N ARG A 549 -5.71 -13.66 -19.32
CA ARG A 549 -5.76 -12.52 -20.23
C ARG A 549 -4.34 -12.02 -20.48
N PRO A 550 -3.67 -12.50 -21.54
CA PRO A 550 -2.34 -12.03 -21.90
C PRO A 550 -2.33 -10.50 -22.03
N ALA A 551 -1.36 -9.86 -21.37
CA ALA A 551 -1.16 -8.43 -21.45
C ALA A 551 -0.50 -8.03 -22.78
N THR A 552 -0.82 -6.85 -23.28
CA THR A 552 0.03 -6.19 -24.28
C THR A 552 1.34 -5.71 -23.62
N PRO A 553 2.39 -5.35 -24.38
CA PRO A 553 3.61 -4.80 -23.79
C PRO A 553 3.36 -3.53 -22.96
N GLU A 554 2.45 -2.68 -23.40
CA GLU A 554 2.06 -1.47 -22.68
C GLU A 554 1.34 -1.79 -21.37
N GLU A 555 0.42 -2.77 -21.39
CA GLU A 555 -0.29 -3.23 -20.20
C GLU A 555 0.64 -3.91 -19.20
N ALA A 556 1.62 -4.70 -19.68
CA ALA A 556 2.60 -5.37 -18.83
C ALA A 556 3.53 -4.37 -18.13
N LEU A 557 4.03 -3.37 -18.86
CA LEU A 557 4.82 -2.27 -18.29
C LEU A 557 4.00 -1.39 -17.36
N GLY A 558 2.73 -1.15 -17.69
CA GLY A 558 1.80 -0.46 -16.81
C GLY A 558 1.63 -1.21 -15.49
N LEU A 559 1.36 -2.52 -15.54
CA LEU A 559 1.22 -3.36 -14.35
C LEU A 559 2.51 -3.41 -13.53
N GLN A 560 3.68 -3.50 -14.18
CA GLN A 560 4.98 -3.39 -13.50
C GLN A 560 5.13 -2.03 -12.81
N ALA A 561 4.81 -0.94 -13.48
CA ALA A 561 4.88 0.40 -12.88
C ALA A 561 3.94 0.56 -11.68
N PHE A 562 2.72 0.01 -11.78
CA PHE A 562 1.78 0.00 -10.67
C PHE A 562 2.34 -0.78 -9.48
N LEU A 563 2.71 -2.05 -9.68
CA LEU A 563 3.25 -2.92 -8.63
C LEU A 563 4.55 -2.37 -8.00
N GLY A 564 5.45 -1.83 -8.81
CA GLY A 564 6.71 -1.20 -8.34
C GLY A 564 6.49 0.12 -7.61
N SER A 565 5.36 0.80 -7.85
CA SER A 565 5.01 2.04 -7.13
C SER A 565 4.37 1.80 -5.76
N LEU A 566 3.87 0.58 -5.49
CA LEU A 566 3.18 0.26 -4.24
C LEU A 566 4.13 0.38 -3.05
N LEU A 567 3.90 1.41 -2.26
CA LEU A 567 4.57 1.60 -0.98
C LEU A 567 4.02 0.59 0.03
N GLY A 568 4.88 0.19 0.96
CA GLY A 568 4.50 -0.69 2.06
C GLY A 568 3.45 -0.08 3.00
N ALA A 569 3.29 -0.70 4.17
CA ALA A 569 2.51 -0.16 5.26
C ALA A 569 2.80 1.34 5.50
N PRO A 570 1.78 2.15 5.84
CA PRO A 570 2.00 3.53 6.27
C PRO A 570 3.10 3.61 7.33
N ARG A 571 3.80 4.75 7.38
CA ARG A 571 4.90 4.94 8.32
C ARG A 571 4.45 4.78 9.78
N ALA A 572 3.26 5.25 10.08
CA ALA A 572 2.65 5.17 11.40
C ALA A 572 1.75 3.93 11.51
N THR A 573 1.67 3.43 12.73
CA THR A 573 0.77 2.37 13.16
C THR A 573 0.28 2.75 14.56
N GLY A 574 -0.71 2.02 15.07
CA GLY A 574 -1.28 2.25 16.39
C GLY A 574 -0.34 1.79 17.51
N HIS A 575 0.82 1.26 17.13
CA HIS A 575 1.89 0.84 18.00
C HIS A 575 3.11 1.78 17.93
N THR A 576 3.27 2.58 16.87
CA THR A 576 4.36 3.55 16.78
C THR A 576 4.04 4.82 17.55
N ARG A 577 5.02 5.74 17.66
CA ARG A 577 4.71 7.16 17.89
C ARG A 577 3.91 7.73 16.70
N LEU A 578 3.22 8.86 16.88
CA LEU A 578 2.32 9.41 15.85
C LEU A 578 3.00 9.89 14.56
N ASP A 579 4.32 10.13 14.59
CA ASP A 579 5.13 10.43 13.41
C ASP A 579 5.65 9.16 12.70
N GLY A 580 5.31 7.99 13.23
CA GLY A 580 5.78 6.68 12.78
C GLY A 580 7.08 6.21 13.43
N SER A 581 7.77 7.03 14.23
CA SER A 581 9.03 6.61 14.84
C SER A 581 8.85 5.49 15.87
N TYR A 582 9.90 4.69 16.06
CA TYR A 582 9.86 3.56 16.98
C TYR A 582 9.67 4.01 18.43
N THR A 583 8.91 3.23 19.19
CA THR A 583 8.89 3.31 20.64
C THR A 583 10.17 2.74 21.23
N GLU A 584 10.46 3.07 22.50
CA GLU A 584 11.60 2.49 23.21
C GLU A 584 11.53 0.96 23.31
N ALA A 585 10.32 0.40 23.42
CA ALA A 585 10.11 -1.05 23.45
C ALA A 585 10.46 -1.68 22.10
N ALA A 586 10.06 -1.08 20.98
CA ALA A 586 10.43 -1.56 19.66
C ALA A 586 11.92 -1.42 19.36
N LEU A 587 12.60 -0.37 19.84
CA LEU A 587 14.06 -0.25 19.69
C LEU A 587 14.80 -1.38 20.44
N ARG A 588 14.34 -1.76 21.64
CA ARG A 588 14.87 -2.94 22.35
C ARG A 588 14.53 -4.24 21.63
N GLY A 589 13.31 -4.35 21.10
CA GLY A 589 12.87 -5.45 20.25
C GLY A 589 13.71 -5.61 18.98
N GLN A 590 14.11 -4.52 18.34
CA GLN A 590 15.01 -4.52 17.20
C GLN A 590 16.39 -5.08 17.58
N ALA A 591 16.96 -4.62 18.70
CA ALA A 591 18.23 -5.14 19.20
C ALA A 591 18.16 -6.65 19.52
N LEU A 592 17.02 -7.12 20.05
CA LEU A 592 16.76 -8.55 20.24
C LEU A 592 16.67 -9.29 18.90
N PHE A 593 15.94 -8.74 17.94
CA PHE A 593 15.75 -9.32 16.60
C PHE A 593 17.09 -9.52 15.88
N GLU A 594 17.94 -8.49 15.90
CA GLU A 594 19.22 -8.47 15.21
C GLU A 594 20.34 -9.19 15.99
N GLY A 595 20.21 -9.27 17.31
CA GLY A 595 21.16 -9.91 18.21
C GLY A 595 20.68 -11.28 18.72
N LYS A 596 20.10 -11.30 19.93
CA LYS A 596 19.82 -12.52 20.70
C LYS A 596 18.94 -13.53 19.94
N ALA A 597 17.91 -13.06 19.24
CA ALA A 597 17.00 -13.92 18.48
C ALA A 597 17.57 -14.35 17.12
N ALA A 598 18.61 -13.67 16.64
CA ALA A 598 19.29 -13.93 15.36
C ALA A 598 18.34 -14.01 14.14
N CYS A 599 17.22 -13.30 14.19
CA CYS A 599 16.24 -13.27 13.10
C CYS A 599 16.81 -12.60 11.85
N SER A 600 17.73 -11.64 12.02
CA SER A 600 18.42 -10.92 10.94
C SER A 600 19.27 -11.81 10.02
N GLY A 601 19.64 -13.02 10.47
CA GLY A 601 20.36 -13.99 9.64
C GLY A 601 19.55 -14.50 8.45
N CYS A 602 18.21 -14.49 8.55
CA CYS A 602 17.31 -14.72 7.41
C CYS A 602 16.64 -13.42 6.95
N HIS A 603 16.28 -12.55 7.88
CA HIS A 603 15.54 -11.32 7.61
C HIS A 603 16.45 -10.09 7.75
N THR A 604 17.39 -9.95 6.82
CA THR A 604 18.46 -8.94 6.89
C THR A 604 17.92 -7.53 6.64
N PRO A 605 18.24 -6.52 7.48
CA PRO A 605 17.89 -5.13 7.21
C PRO A 605 18.62 -4.61 5.95
N PRO A 606 18.12 -3.55 5.28
CA PRO A 606 17.00 -2.71 5.68
C PRO A 606 15.62 -3.24 5.25
N LEU A 607 15.59 -4.19 4.31
CA LEU A 607 14.33 -4.75 3.79
C LEU A 607 13.77 -5.90 4.64
N TYR A 608 14.52 -6.36 5.64
CA TYR A 608 14.17 -7.48 6.51
C TYR A 608 13.85 -8.76 5.72
N THR A 609 14.64 -9.00 4.67
CA THR A 609 14.65 -10.20 3.84
C THR A 609 16.07 -10.41 3.31
N SER A 610 16.52 -11.66 3.26
CA SER A 610 17.75 -12.04 2.56
C SER A 610 17.52 -12.41 1.09
N ARG A 611 16.25 -12.37 0.62
CA ARG A 611 15.82 -12.82 -0.72
C ARG A 611 16.20 -14.26 -1.04
N GLY A 612 16.59 -15.02 -0.02
CA GLY A 612 16.99 -16.41 -0.15
C GLY A 612 15.80 -17.32 -0.39
N TYR A 613 16.03 -18.41 -1.13
CA TYR A 613 15.07 -19.48 -1.29
C TYR A 613 15.34 -20.61 -0.30
N VAL A 614 14.29 -21.08 0.39
CA VAL A 614 14.35 -22.20 1.33
C VAL A 614 13.50 -23.33 0.75
N ALA A 615 14.14 -24.45 0.39
CA ALA A 615 13.49 -25.61 -0.22
C ALA A 615 12.41 -26.26 0.67
N ARG A 616 12.48 -26.04 1.99
CA ARG A 616 11.46 -26.46 2.96
C ARG A 616 11.34 -25.41 4.05
N GLY A 617 10.46 -24.44 3.85
CA GLY A 617 10.18 -23.35 4.78
C GLY A 617 9.48 -23.82 6.06
N LYS A 618 9.17 -22.87 6.95
CA LYS A 618 8.53 -23.12 8.27
C LYS A 618 7.15 -23.79 8.16
N SER A 619 6.47 -23.60 7.03
CA SER A 619 5.21 -24.28 6.70
C SER A 619 5.40 -25.71 6.19
N GLY A 620 6.61 -26.15 5.88
CA GLY A 620 6.91 -27.43 5.25
C GLY A 620 6.91 -27.40 3.72
N GLU A 621 6.52 -26.28 3.12
CA GLU A 621 6.56 -26.01 1.68
C GLU A 621 7.78 -25.16 1.33
N PRO A 622 8.31 -25.23 0.09
CA PRO A 622 9.33 -24.28 -0.34
C PRO A 622 8.83 -22.84 -0.26
N ALA A 623 9.69 -21.94 0.19
CA ALA A 623 9.38 -20.53 0.38
C ALA A 623 10.63 -19.68 0.12
N ASP A 624 10.49 -18.53 -0.53
CA ASP A 624 11.47 -17.46 -0.36
C ASP A 624 11.38 -16.88 1.06
N ILE A 625 12.41 -16.14 1.46
CA ILE A 625 12.39 -15.42 2.74
C ILE A 625 11.71 -14.07 2.51
N PRO A 626 10.47 -13.87 2.97
CA PRO A 626 9.75 -12.63 2.69
C PRO A 626 10.30 -11.47 3.51
N THR A 627 10.05 -10.25 3.05
CA THR A 627 10.19 -9.06 3.90
C THR A 627 9.23 -9.17 5.10
N LEU A 628 9.66 -8.65 6.25
CA LEU A 628 8.81 -8.49 7.43
C LEU A 628 8.22 -7.07 7.56
N LEU A 629 8.54 -6.16 6.61
CA LEU A 629 7.98 -4.82 6.60
C LEU A 629 6.45 -4.89 6.43
N GLY A 630 5.73 -4.26 7.36
CA GLY A 630 4.27 -4.24 7.39
C GLY A 630 3.61 -5.55 7.84
N THR A 631 4.37 -6.51 8.38
CA THR A 631 3.84 -7.85 8.67
C THR A 631 2.65 -7.85 9.61
N TYR A 632 2.49 -6.83 10.45
CA TYR A 632 1.37 -6.69 11.39
C TYR A 632 0.00 -6.63 10.71
N ARG A 633 -0.06 -6.23 9.43
CA ARG A 633 -1.31 -6.02 8.68
C ARG A 633 -1.91 -7.30 8.11
N HIS A 634 -1.16 -8.40 8.08
CA HIS A 634 -1.54 -9.58 7.29
C HIS A 634 -2.75 -10.32 7.89
N GLY A 635 -2.85 -10.38 9.22
CA GLY A 635 -3.89 -11.14 9.94
C GLY A 635 -3.76 -12.66 9.89
N VAL A 636 -3.09 -13.21 8.87
CA VAL A 636 -2.75 -14.63 8.78
C VAL A 636 -1.32 -14.80 8.27
N TYR A 637 -0.66 -15.85 8.73
CA TYR A 637 0.77 -16.03 8.58
C TYR A 637 1.12 -17.47 8.18
N PHE A 638 2.22 -17.58 7.43
CA PHE A 638 2.73 -18.80 6.80
C PHE A 638 1.80 -19.41 5.74
N VAL A 639 2.37 -20.28 4.91
CA VAL A 639 1.62 -21.01 3.88
C VAL A 639 0.49 -21.83 4.53
N GLY A 640 -0.72 -21.71 3.98
CA GLY A 640 -1.91 -22.40 4.48
C GLY A 640 -2.50 -21.81 5.76
N ALA A 641 -2.11 -20.59 6.15
CA ALA A 641 -2.63 -19.86 7.31
C ALA A 641 -2.40 -20.60 8.66
N LYS A 642 -1.21 -21.18 8.86
CA LYS A 642 -0.86 -21.92 10.10
C LYS A 642 -0.92 -21.07 11.38
N ALA A 643 -0.76 -19.76 11.27
CA ALA A 643 -0.95 -18.83 12.38
C ALA A 643 -1.92 -17.72 11.96
N ARG A 644 -2.86 -17.39 12.86
CA ARG A 644 -3.93 -16.39 12.64
C ARG A 644 -3.74 -15.11 13.46
N SER A 645 -2.57 -14.95 14.08
CA SER A 645 -2.17 -13.75 14.79
C SER A 645 -0.65 -13.59 14.72
N LEU A 646 -0.16 -12.37 14.92
CA LEU A 646 1.28 -12.09 14.90
C LEU A 646 2.00 -12.78 16.07
N GLU A 647 1.33 -12.90 17.21
CA GLU A 647 1.80 -13.62 18.40
C GLU A 647 1.98 -15.10 18.10
N ALA A 648 0.95 -15.74 17.54
CA ALA A 648 1.03 -17.14 17.12
C ALA A 648 2.14 -17.32 16.06
N ALA A 649 2.31 -16.36 15.16
CA ALA A 649 3.35 -16.40 14.16
C ALA A 649 4.76 -16.29 14.77
N LEU A 650 4.92 -15.43 15.78
CA LEU A 650 6.16 -15.28 16.53
C LEU A 650 6.50 -16.57 17.28
N GLU A 651 5.54 -17.22 17.93
CA GLU A 651 5.80 -18.49 18.63
C GLU A 651 6.29 -19.59 17.66
N VAL A 652 5.66 -19.72 16.48
CA VAL A 652 6.15 -20.65 15.43
C VAL A 652 7.57 -20.30 14.99
N ALA A 653 7.91 -19.00 14.90
CA ALA A 653 9.25 -18.57 14.54
C ALA A 653 10.28 -18.87 15.64
N LEU A 654 9.96 -18.61 16.91
CA LEU A 654 10.81 -18.89 18.06
C LEU A 654 11.07 -20.40 18.22
N ASP A 655 10.03 -21.21 18.03
CA ASP A 655 10.13 -22.67 18.00
C ASP A 655 11.06 -23.17 16.90
N TYR A 656 11.13 -22.46 15.76
CA TYR A 656 12.03 -22.83 14.67
C TYR A 656 13.49 -22.48 14.99
N VAL A 657 13.76 -21.25 15.46
CA VAL A 657 15.13 -20.80 15.77
C VAL A 657 15.67 -21.33 17.10
N LYS A 658 14.81 -21.97 17.91
CA LYS A 658 15.16 -22.60 19.21
C LYS A 658 15.79 -21.63 20.20
N VAL A 659 15.35 -20.37 20.20
CA VAL A 659 15.78 -19.35 21.15
C VAL A 659 14.79 -19.22 22.31
N SER A 660 15.29 -19.10 23.54
CA SER A 660 14.47 -18.84 24.71
C SER A 660 14.48 -17.35 25.05
N LEU A 661 13.31 -16.72 24.99
CA LEU A 661 13.08 -15.33 25.39
C LEU A 661 12.16 -15.28 26.62
N SER A 662 12.44 -14.34 27.52
CA SER A 662 11.54 -13.99 28.62
C SER A 662 10.23 -13.38 28.09
N ALA A 663 9.20 -13.29 28.94
CA ALA A 663 7.93 -12.68 28.54
C ALA A 663 8.09 -11.21 28.10
N GLU A 664 8.97 -10.46 28.76
CA GLU A 664 9.28 -9.07 28.42
C GLU A 664 9.99 -8.97 27.06
N GLU A 665 11.03 -9.78 26.85
CA GLU A 665 11.75 -9.82 25.56
C GLU A 665 10.83 -10.21 24.38
N ARG A 666 9.87 -11.11 24.62
CA ARG A 666 8.85 -11.47 23.61
C ARG A 666 7.93 -10.29 23.30
N ALA A 667 7.50 -9.55 24.33
CA ALA A 667 6.65 -8.38 24.15
C ALA A 667 7.38 -7.26 23.39
N GLU A 668 8.67 -7.06 23.66
CA GLU A 668 9.52 -6.09 22.94
C GLU A 668 9.74 -6.48 21.48
N LEU A 669 10.02 -7.77 21.22
CA LEU A 669 10.14 -8.28 19.86
C LEU A 669 8.84 -8.14 19.07
N LEU A 670 7.70 -8.38 19.72
CA LEU A 670 6.38 -8.17 19.14
C LEU A 670 6.10 -6.69 18.87
N ALA A 671 6.49 -5.79 19.78
CA ALA A 671 6.40 -4.34 19.57
C ALA A 671 7.19 -3.93 18.33
N PHE A 672 8.42 -4.43 18.18
CA PHE A 672 9.22 -4.18 16.99
C PHE A 672 8.53 -4.65 15.70
N LEU A 673 8.02 -5.89 15.66
CA LEU A 673 7.34 -6.42 14.46
C LEU A 673 6.04 -5.68 14.12
N ARG A 674 5.32 -5.16 15.12
CA ARG A 674 4.13 -4.31 14.93
C ARG A 674 4.48 -2.94 14.36
N GLU A 675 5.61 -2.40 14.81
CA GLU A 675 6.10 -1.10 14.39
C GLU A 675 6.97 -1.17 13.13
N LEU A 676 7.30 -2.36 12.62
CA LEU A 676 8.23 -2.54 11.50
C LEU A 676 7.57 -2.15 10.16
N THR A 677 7.72 -0.89 9.78
CA THR A 677 7.21 -0.33 8.51
C THR A 677 8.31 0.45 7.78
N PRO A 678 8.16 0.73 6.47
CA PRO A 678 9.03 1.68 5.78
C PRO A 678 8.83 3.08 6.36
N LYS A 679 9.90 3.68 6.90
CA LYS A 679 9.82 4.97 7.61
C LYS A 679 10.99 5.88 7.21
N GLY A 680 10.70 7.16 6.94
CA GLY A 680 11.74 8.17 6.69
C GLY A 680 12.70 7.76 5.58
N GLY A 681 14.00 7.87 5.86
CA GLY A 681 15.08 7.45 4.98
C GLY A 681 15.33 5.96 4.85
N ALA A 682 14.36 5.10 5.18
CA ALA A 682 14.51 3.66 5.03
C ALA A 682 14.80 3.31 3.56
N PRO A 683 15.94 2.62 3.28
CA PRO A 683 16.25 2.18 1.93
C PRO A 683 15.26 1.12 1.47
N LEU A 684 14.70 1.32 0.28
CA LEU A 684 13.81 0.38 -0.39
C LEU A 684 14.52 -0.47 -1.43
N GLY A 685 15.69 -0.09 -1.92
CA GLY A 685 16.40 -0.92 -2.90
C GLY A 685 17.58 -0.21 -3.52
N ILE A 686 18.46 -0.99 -4.13
CA ILE A 686 19.69 -0.50 -4.77
C ILE A 686 19.97 -1.24 -6.06
N TRP A 687 20.55 -0.54 -7.02
CA TRP A 687 20.99 -1.09 -8.29
C TRP A 687 22.33 -0.46 -8.71
N PRO A 688 23.30 -1.20 -9.26
CA PRO A 688 23.37 -2.66 -9.34
C PRO A 688 23.28 -3.31 -7.96
N ASP A 689 22.56 -4.42 -7.90
CA ASP A 689 22.25 -5.11 -6.65
C ASP A 689 23.45 -5.90 -6.12
N ILE A 690 23.48 -6.13 -4.82
CA ILE A 690 24.59 -6.68 -4.03
C ILE A 690 24.93 -8.15 -4.32
N ASP A 691 24.16 -8.82 -5.18
CA ASP A 691 24.19 -10.28 -5.33
C ASP A 691 24.93 -10.82 -6.58
N SER A 692 25.78 -10.03 -7.25
CA SER A 692 26.66 -10.63 -8.25
C SER A 692 27.94 -9.84 -8.55
N ASP A 693 29.10 -10.50 -8.51
CA ASP A 693 30.37 -10.03 -9.11
C ASP A 693 30.31 -10.00 -10.67
N GLU A 694 29.11 -9.97 -11.26
CA GLU A 694 28.93 -10.06 -12.71
C GLU A 694 29.07 -8.68 -13.37
N GLY A 695 29.79 -8.63 -14.49
CA GLY A 695 30.03 -7.40 -15.25
C GLY A 695 28.73 -6.66 -15.64
N VAL A 696 28.52 -5.41 -15.19
CA VAL A 696 27.41 -4.53 -15.61
C VAL A 696 27.80 -3.68 -16.82
N TYR A 697 26.85 -2.98 -17.43
CA TYR A 697 27.15 -2.12 -18.58
C TYR A 697 28.07 -0.94 -18.24
N PRO A 698 28.99 -0.55 -19.12
CA PRO A 698 29.73 0.71 -19.01
C PRO A 698 28.85 1.97 -18.86
N ASP A 699 27.65 2.00 -19.45
CA ASP A 699 26.70 3.11 -19.31
C ASP A 699 25.70 2.92 -18.15
N VAL A 700 26.01 2.02 -17.21
CA VAL A 700 25.19 1.79 -16.01
C VAL A 700 24.95 3.11 -15.27
N ARG A 701 23.70 3.28 -14.83
CA ARG A 701 23.27 4.38 -13.96
C ARG A 701 22.88 3.77 -12.62
N PRO A 702 23.80 3.72 -11.63
CA PRO A 702 23.49 3.20 -10.32
C PRO A 702 22.41 4.02 -9.63
N SER A 703 21.61 3.39 -8.80
CA SER A 703 20.48 4.04 -8.15
C SER A 703 20.18 3.45 -6.78
N ALA A 704 19.67 4.27 -5.88
CA ALA A 704 19.08 3.85 -4.62
C ALA A 704 17.65 4.39 -4.51
N ALA A 705 16.74 3.62 -3.93
CA ALA A 705 15.37 4.02 -3.66
C ALA A 705 15.13 4.11 -2.16
N PHE A 706 14.34 5.09 -1.74
CA PHE A 706 13.95 5.35 -0.36
C PHE A 706 12.43 5.50 -0.25
N ALA A 707 11.90 5.26 0.95
CA ALA A 707 10.46 5.32 1.21
C ALA A 707 9.90 6.75 1.07
N ASP A 708 10.67 7.74 1.52
CA ASP A 708 10.33 9.15 1.42
C ASP A 708 11.21 9.90 0.39
N PRO A 709 10.69 10.97 -0.25
CA PRO A 709 11.50 11.84 -1.09
C PRO A 709 12.50 12.67 -0.29
N VAL A 710 13.54 13.14 -0.98
CA VAL A 710 14.54 14.05 -0.42
C VAL A 710 13.92 15.38 -0.04
N ASP A 711 14.33 15.95 1.10
CA ASP A 711 13.93 17.28 1.55
C ASP A 711 14.57 18.37 0.67
N ASP A 712 13.76 19.15 -0.02
CA ASP A 712 14.15 20.20 -0.96
C ASP A 712 13.93 21.62 -0.43
N THR A 713 13.64 21.77 0.87
CA THR A 713 13.21 23.06 1.42
C THR A 713 14.34 23.99 1.86
N GLN A 714 15.59 23.60 1.60
CA GLN A 714 16.79 24.36 1.98
C GLN A 714 17.27 25.32 0.88
N GLY A 715 16.39 25.75 -0.02
CA GLY A 715 16.73 26.62 -1.15
C GLY A 715 17.51 25.91 -2.28
N LYS A 716 17.45 24.58 -2.32
CA LYS A 716 18.06 23.69 -3.31
C LYS A 716 17.01 22.70 -3.82
N THR A 717 17.07 22.34 -5.08
CA THR A 717 16.26 21.25 -5.63
C THR A 717 16.63 19.91 -4.96
N ALA A 718 15.70 18.95 -4.94
CA ALA A 718 15.97 17.60 -4.43
C ALA A 718 17.22 16.95 -5.05
N ALA A 719 17.48 17.21 -6.35
CA ALA A 719 18.65 16.72 -7.05
C ALA A 719 19.96 17.35 -6.57
N GLU A 720 19.96 18.66 -6.30
CA GLU A 720 21.12 19.37 -5.74
C GLU A 720 21.43 18.88 -4.32
N VAL A 721 20.41 18.67 -3.48
CA VAL A 721 20.58 18.09 -2.15
C VAL A 721 21.13 16.67 -2.28
N ALA A 722 20.52 15.81 -3.10
CA ALA A 722 20.97 14.43 -3.27
C ALA A 722 22.42 14.32 -3.79
N ALA A 723 22.86 15.24 -4.67
CA ALA A 723 24.22 15.27 -5.21
C ALA A 723 25.31 15.47 -4.15
N GLU A 724 24.96 15.98 -2.96
CA GLU A 724 25.90 16.11 -1.83
C GLU A 724 26.17 14.77 -1.13
N TYR A 725 25.21 13.84 -1.21
CA TYR A 725 25.24 12.56 -0.48
C TYR A 725 25.49 11.35 -1.40
N VAL A 726 25.17 11.46 -2.69
CA VAL A 726 25.35 10.36 -3.64
C VAL A 726 26.77 10.38 -4.21
N VAL A 727 27.47 9.26 -4.09
CA VAL A 727 28.87 9.12 -4.50
C VAL A 727 29.06 7.84 -5.31
N LEU A 728 29.77 7.96 -6.43
CA LEU A 728 30.31 6.83 -7.18
C LEU A 728 31.84 6.93 -7.20
N GLU A 729 32.53 5.87 -6.76
CA GLU A 729 33.99 5.81 -6.68
C GLU A 729 34.55 4.61 -7.44
N ASP A 730 35.74 4.77 -8.01
CA ASP A 730 36.51 3.64 -8.54
C ASP A 730 37.16 2.81 -7.42
N ALA A 731 37.81 1.70 -7.79
CA ALA A 731 38.50 0.82 -6.84
C ALA A 731 39.65 1.48 -6.06
N LEU A 732 40.13 2.66 -6.49
CA LEU A 732 41.16 3.45 -5.81
C LEU A 732 40.54 4.54 -4.90
N GLY A 733 39.22 4.67 -4.87
CA GLY A 733 38.49 5.68 -4.09
C GLY A 733 38.39 7.04 -4.78
N HIS A 734 38.72 7.15 -6.08
CA HIS A 734 38.52 8.40 -6.81
C HIS A 734 37.06 8.56 -7.20
N ARG A 735 36.51 9.76 -6.98
CA ARG A 735 35.13 10.09 -7.38
C ARG A 735 34.99 10.12 -8.90
N VAL A 736 33.98 9.43 -9.40
CA VAL A 736 33.54 9.51 -10.79
C VAL A 736 32.78 10.82 -11.00
N SER A 737 33.08 11.53 -12.08
CA SER A 737 32.32 12.73 -12.46
C SER A 737 30.93 12.36 -12.98
N GLY A 738 29.90 13.09 -12.59
CA GLY A 738 28.52 12.83 -12.97
C GLY A 738 27.52 13.76 -12.28
N GLY A 739 26.23 13.54 -12.54
CA GLY A 739 25.11 14.21 -11.90
C GLY A 739 24.19 13.24 -11.16
N VAL A 740 23.20 13.77 -10.47
CA VAL A 740 22.16 12.97 -9.80
C VAL A 740 20.80 13.37 -10.32
N GLU A 741 20.04 12.39 -10.80
CA GLU A 741 18.63 12.51 -11.14
C GLU A 741 17.80 12.02 -9.96
N VAL A 742 16.72 12.72 -9.62
CA VAL A 742 15.81 12.33 -8.54
C VAL A 742 14.39 12.20 -9.09
N GLN A 743 13.75 11.07 -8.82
CA GLN A 743 12.36 10.81 -9.19
C GLN A 743 11.65 10.17 -7.99
N GLY A 744 10.80 10.94 -7.30
CA GLY A 744 10.21 10.50 -6.03
C GLY A 744 11.29 10.20 -5.00
N GLY A 745 11.25 9.01 -4.40
CA GLY A 745 12.31 8.51 -3.48
C GLY A 745 13.51 7.87 -4.17
N ARG A 746 13.56 7.83 -5.52
CA ARG A 746 14.66 7.20 -6.28
C ARG A 746 15.73 8.22 -6.66
N LEU A 747 16.97 7.95 -6.26
CA LEU A 747 18.17 8.70 -6.61
C LEU A 747 18.96 7.89 -7.64
N THR A 748 19.28 8.48 -8.79
CA THR A 748 20.04 7.84 -9.85
C THR A 748 21.30 8.64 -10.15
N PHE A 749 22.47 8.04 -10.01
CA PHE A 749 23.73 8.65 -10.43
C PHE A 749 23.90 8.47 -11.94
N VAL A 750 24.18 9.57 -12.64
CA VAL A 750 24.41 9.61 -14.08
C VAL A 750 25.88 9.96 -14.33
N PRO A 751 26.73 8.97 -14.68
CA PRO A 751 28.12 9.23 -15.02
C PRO A 751 28.26 10.20 -16.20
N ALA A 752 29.22 11.12 -16.12
CA ALA A 752 29.50 12.08 -17.20
C ALA A 752 30.09 11.41 -18.47
N ALA A 753 30.63 10.20 -18.32
CA ALA A 753 31.14 9.36 -19.39
C ALA A 753 30.92 7.88 -19.02
N PRO A 754 30.91 6.96 -20.00
CA PRO A 754 30.87 5.52 -19.72
C PRO A 754 32.00 5.08 -18.79
N LEU A 755 31.67 4.21 -17.84
CA LEU A 755 32.60 3.62 -16.88
C LEU A 755 33.60 2.68 -17.57
N ALA A 756 34.78 2.53 -16.97
CA ALA A 756 35.86 1.75 -17.55
C ALA A 756 35.55 0.24 -17.55
N PRO A 757 35.58 -0.45 -18.71
CA PRO A 757 35.38 -1.90 -18.77
C PRO A 757 36.35 -2.68 -17.88
N GLY A 758 35.84 -3.68 -17.16
CA GLY A 758 36.60 -4.51 -16.22
C GLY A 758 36.96 -3.85 -14.89
N ALA A 759 36.65 -2.56 -14.69
CA ALA A 759 36.90 -1.87 -13.43
C ALA A 759 35.77 -2.11 -12.42
N ARG A 760 36.14 -2.14 -11.13
CA ARG A 760 35.21 -2.23 -10.00
C ARG A 760 34.90 -0.83 -9.49
N TYR A 761 33.64 -0.59 -9.19
CA TYR A 761 33.12 0.67 -8.65
C TYR A 761 32.29 0.43 -7.39
N ARG A 762 32.23 1.46 -6.56
CA ARG A 762 31.41 1.51 -5.34
C ARG A 762 30.44 2.67 -5.43
N PHE A 763 29.14 2.37 -5.43
CA PHE A 763 28.05 3.34 -5.39
C PHE A 763 27.52 3.46 -3.96
N ARG A 764 27.33 4.69 -3.48
CA ARG A 764 26.91 4.96 -2.10
C ARG A 764 25.99 6.16 -2.01
N VAL A 765 25.09 6.10 -1.04
CA VAL A 765 24.37 7.22 -0.46
C VAL A 765 24.89 7.39 0.97
N MET A 766 25.51 8.54 1.22
CA MET A 766 26.13 8.87 2.50
C MET A 766 25.07 9.21 3.57
N PRO A 767 25.35 8.94 4.86
CA PRO A 767 24.45 9.31 5.94
C PRO A 767 24.23 10.83 6.00
N GLY A 768 23.07 11.25 6.51
CA GLY A 768 22.68 12.64 6.65
C GLY A 768 21.73 13.17 5.57
N LEU A 769 21.49 12.43 4.49
CA LEU A 769 20.52 12.81 3.45
C LEU A 769 19.14 13.10 4.08
N PRO A 770 18.60 14.33 4.01
CA PRO A 770 17.35 14.68 4.66
C PRO A 770 16.13 14.28 3.82
N PHE A 771 15.03 13.95 4.48
CA PHE A 771 13.78 13.52 3.84
C PHE A 771 12.63 14.47 4.13
N LEU A 772 11.74 14.61 3.15
CA LEU A 772 10.67 15.61 3.17
C LEU A 772 9.74 15.46 4.37
N SER A 773 9.41 14.22 4.73
CA SER A 773 8.55 13.89 5.88
C SER A 773 9.23 14.19 7.23
N GLY A 774 10.56 14.22 7.28
CA GLY A 774 11.38 14.40 8.48
C GLY A 774 12.48 13.35 8.62
N GLY A 775 13.50 13.66 9.44
CA GLY A 775 14.65 12.78 9.66
C GLY A 775 15.67 12.79 8.52
N SER A 776 16.68 11.92 8.64
CA SER A 776 17.75 11.76 7.66
C SER A 776 18.25 10.32 7.58
N LEU A 777 18.98 9.99 6.52
CA LEU A 777 19.57 8.67 6.34
C LEU A 777 20.59 8.41 7.45
N TRP A 778 20.37 7.40 8.29
CA TRP A 778 21.21 7.17 9.47
C TRP A 778 22.58 6.57 9.12
N GLY A 779 22.65 5.63 8.17
CA GLY A 779 23.86 4.91 7.80
C GLY A 779 24.14 4.98 6.30
N GLU A 780 25.37 4.64 5.91
CA GLU A 780 25.71 4.50 4.49
C GLU A 780 24.87 3.38 3.86
N PHE A 781 24.32 3.65 2.67
CA PHE A 781 23.63 2.65 1.86
C PHE A 781 24.28 2.57 0.48
N GLY A 782 24.80 1.41 0.10
CA GLY A 782 25.63 1.30 -1.09
C GLY A 782 25.80 -0.12 -1.61
N SER A 783 26.33 -0.23 -2.83
CA SER A 783 26.67 -1.48 -3.48
C SER A 783 28.01 -1.35 -4.22
N GLU A 784 28.61 -2.49 -4.52
CA GLU A 784 29.80 -2.59 -5.38
C GLU A 784 29.47 -3.40 -6.63
N PHE A 785 30.07 -3.04 -7.76
CA PHE A 785 29.87 -3.75 -9.01
C PHE A 785 31.11 -3.66 -9.91
N THR A 786 31.25 -4.62 -10.81
CA THR A 786 32.29 -4.63 -11.85
C THR A 786 31.66 -4.31 -13.18
N VAL A 787 32.30 -3.49 -14.03
CA VAL A 787 31.83 -3.22 -15.39
C VAL A 787 32.29 -4.35 -16.32
N ALA A 788 31.41 -4.84 -17.20
CA ALA A 788 31.70 -5.88 -18.17
C ALA A 788 32.84 -5.49 -19.12
N LYS A 789 33.65 -6.47 -19.53
CA LYS A 789 34.69 -6.32 -20.56
C LYS A 789 34.06 -6.25 -21.95
N PRO A 790 34.80 -5.73 -22.96
CA PRO A 790 34.33 -5.73 -24.34
C PRO A 790 33.92 -7.13 -24.82
N ALA A 791 32.89 -7.16 -25.66
CA ALA A 791 32.38 -8.36 -26.29
C ALA A 791 33.44 -9.09 -27.13
N ALA A 792 33.41 -10.43 -27.16
CA ALA A 792 34.24 -11.25 -28.04
C ALA A 792 33.94 -11.08 -29.55
N GLY A 793 32.82 -10.42 -29.90
CA GLY A 793 32.42 -10.13 -31.27
C GLY A 793 31.24 -9.15 -31.36
N THR A 794 30.73 -8.94 -32.57
CA THR A 794 29.61 -8.05 -32.88
C THR A 794 28.32 -8.85 -33.09
N TRP A 795 27.20 -8.35 -32.58
CA TRP A 795 25.91 -9.03 -32.71
C TRP A 795 25.26 -8.76 -34.07
N PRO A 796 24.67 -9.78 -34.72
CA PRO A 796 23.76 -9.58 -35.85
C PRO A 796 22.52 -8.78 -35.43
N ARG A 797 21.89 -8.06 -36.37
CA ARG A 797 20.67 -7.30 -36.09
C ARG A 797 19.45 -8.17 -35.75
N SER A 798 19.40 -9.37 -36.33
CA SER A 798 18.33 -10.34 -36.12
C SER A 798 18.94 -11.72 -35.91
N MET A 799 18.44 -12.41 -34.91
CA MET A 799 18.90 -13.74 -34.51
C MET A 799 17.71 -14.63 -34.22
N ARG A 800 17.93 -15.94 -34.31
CA ARG A 800 16.98 -16.95 -33.83
C ARG A 800 17.58 -17.64 -32.61
N MET A 801 16.84 -17.60 -31.50
CA MET A 801 17.12 -18.38 -30.31
C MET A 801 16.19 -19.58 -30.28
N THR A 802 16.74 -20.78 -30.21
CA THR A 802 15.98 -22.03 -30.09
C THR A 802 16.19 -22.60 -28.69
N ILE A 803 15.12 -22.73 -27.91
CA ILE A 803 15.13 -23.31 -26.56
C ILE A 803 14.61 -24.75 -26.62
N GLN A 804 15.33 -25.69 -26.02
CA GLN A 804 15.04 -27.11 -26.05
C GLN A 804 14.17 -27.53 -24.86
N VAL A 805 12.85 -27.39 -24.96
CA VAL A 805 11.91 -27.61 -23.83
C VAL A 805 11.57 -29.09 -23.68
N PRO A 806 11.85 -29.73 -22.54
CA PRO A 806 11.44 -31.12 -22.28
C PRO A 806 9.92 -31.25 -22.10
N GLY A 807 9.32 -32.29 -22.68
CA GLY A 807 7.90 -32.60 -22.54
C GLY A 807 7.61 -34.12 -22.53
N ARG A 808 6.34 -34.49 -22.34
CA ARG A 808 5.90 -35.91 -22.24
C ARG A 808 6.22 -36.77 -23.48
N GLY A 809 6.50 -36.15 -24.63
CA GLY A 809 6.86 -36.82 -25.88
C GLY A 809 8.32 -36.64 -26.31
N GLY A 810 9.19 -36.12 -25.42
CA GLY A 810 10.56 -35.74 -25.75
C GLY A 810 10.76 -34.22 -25.74
N THR A 811 11.88 -33.77 -26.31
CA THR A 811 12.26 -32.36 -26.36
C THR A 811 11.59 -31.65 -27.55
N THR A 812 10.92 -30.53 -27.28
CA THR A 812 10.30 -29.68 -28.31
C THR A 812 11.06 -28.37 -28.44
N PRO A 813 11.54 -27.99 -29.63
CA PRO A 813 12.18 -26.71 -29.85
C PRO A 813 11.14 -25.58 -29.80
N VAL A 814 11.45 -24.52 -29.06
CA VAL A 814 10.68 -23.27 -29.03
C VAL A 814 11.56 -22.16 -29.57
N ASP A 815 11.14 -21.54 -30.67
CA ASP A 815 11.91 -20.52 -31.36
C ASP A 815 11.48 -19.11 -30.96
N PHE A 816 12.48 -18.24 -30.78
CA PHE A 816 12.34 -16.82 -30.54
C PHE A 816 13.14 -16.08 -31.61
N VAL A 817 12.60 -14.96 -32.08
CA VAL A 817 13.39 -13.98 -32.83
C VAL A 817 13.89 -12.95 -31.82
N LEU A 818 15.20 -12.70 -31.85
CA LEU A 818 15.84 -11.65 -31.07
C LEU A 818 16.27 -10.55 -32.04
N GLU A 819 15.75 -9.34 -31.84
CA GLU A 819 16.13 -8.17 -32.64
C GLU A 819 16.91 -7.19 -31.77
N THR A 820 18.08 -6.77 -32.25
CA THR A 820 18.87 -5.77 -31.54
C THR A 820 18.23 -4.40 -31.72
N ALA A 821 18.09 -3.62 -30.64
CA ALA A 821 17.71 -2.22 -30.76
C ALA A 821 18.73 -1.42 -31.59
N GLU A 822 18.27 -0.37 -32.27
CA GLU A 822 19.15 0.52 -33.05
C GLU A 822 20.16 1.26 -32.18
N THR A 823 19.81 1.50 -30.92
CA THR A 823 20.66 2.14 -29.93
C THR A 823 21.57 1.09 -29.28
N SER A 824 22.84 1.05 -29.68
CA SER A 824 23.85 0.21 -29.04
C SER A 824 24.13 0.68 -27.61
N ARG A 825 24.20 -0.26 -26.66
CA ARG A 825 24.80 0.02 -25.34
C ARG A 825 26.27 -0.39 -25.38
N PRO A 826 27.21 0.41 -24.85
CA PRO A 826 28.57 -0.09 -24.68
C PRO A 826 28.54 -1.38 -23.84
N GLY A 827 29.21 -2.46 -24.26
CA GLY A 827 29.24 -3.74 -23.52
C GLY A 827 27.94 -4.59 -23.54
N GLY A 828 26.93 -4.21 -24.32
CA GLY A 828 25.78 -5.08 -24.60
C GLY A 828 24.67 -4.42 -25.41
N LEU A 829 23.45 -4.95 -25.33
CA LEU A 829 22.35 -4.56 -26.23
C LEU A 829 21.00 -4.63 -25.53
N THR A 830 20.08 -3.78 -25.94
CA THR A 830 18.65 -4.06 -25.72
C THR A 830 18.20 -5.02 -26.82
N LEU A 831 17.63 -6.15 -26.42
CA LEU A 831 17.03 -7.12 -27.33
C LEU A 831 15.51 -6.99 -27.27
N THR A 832 14.87 -6.97 -28.42
CA THR A 832 13.45 -7.26 -28.52
C THR A 832 13.28 -8.77 -28.65
N VAL A 833 12.69 -9.42 -27.66
CA VAL A 833 12.34 -10.84 -27.67
C VAL A 833 10.96 -11.01 -28.31
N LEU A 834 10.91 -11.80 -29.38
CA LEU A 834 9.70 -12.06 -30.17
C LEU A 834 9.41 -13.57 -30.22
N PRO A 835 8.53 -14.09 -29.34
CA PRO A 835 8.14 -15.49 -29.36
C PRO A 835 7.47 -15.85 -30.69
N GLN A 836 7.91 -16.94 -31.33
CA GLN A 836 7.26 -17.42 -32.54
C GLN A 836 5.98 -18.18 -32.17
N GLY A 837 4.82 -17.68 -32.61
CA GLY A 837 3.51 -18.30 -32.38
C GLY A 837 2.55 -17.54 -31.45
N SER A 838 3.05 -16.60 -30.64
CA SER A 838 2.22 -15.79 -29.71
C SER A 838 1.96 -14.35 -30.19
N GLY A 839 2.44 -14.00 -31.39
CA GLY A 839 2.27 -12.66 -31.98
C GLY A 839 2.98 -11.55 -31.20
N SER A 840 2.52 -10.30 -31.36
CA SER A 840 3.13 -9.11 -30.73
C SER A 840 2.78 -8.93 -29.25
N GLN A 841 1.85 -9.70 -28.69
CA GLN A 841 1.38 -9.53 -27.31
C GLN A 841 2.49 -9.78 -26.27
N GLN A 842 3.39 -10.72 -26.55
CA GLN A 842 4.49 -11.11 -25.65
C GLN A 842 5.84 -10.51 -26.09
N ARG A 843 5.80 -9.45 -26.91
CA ARG A 843 6.99 -8.69 -27.29
C ARG A 843 7.57 -8.01 -26.04
N GLN A 844 8.84 -8.27 -25.77
CA GLN A 844 9.54 -7.76 -24.59
C GLN A 844 10.84 -7.09 -24.99
N GLN A 845 11.17 -5.98 -24.35
CA GLN A 845 12.51 -5.42 -24.42
C GLN A 845 13.28 -5.88 -23.18
N VAL A 846 14.41 -6.53 -23.41
CA VAL A 846 15.24 -7.06 -22.34
C VAL A 846 16.65 -6.53 -22.50
N TRP A 847 17.33 -6.30 -21.40
CA TRP A 847 18.76 -6.03 -21.46
C TRP A 847 19.53 -7.34 -21.68
N SER A 848 20.56 -7.29 -22.51
CA SER A 848 21.50 -8.38 -22.75
C SER A 848 22.93 -7.86 -22.64
N ARG A 849 23.81 -8.59 -21.95
CA ARG A 849 25.21 -8.23 -21.73
C ARG A 849 26.14 -9.31 -22.26
N LEU A 850 27.31 -8.87 -22.73
CA LEU A 850 28.41 -9.76 -23.08
C LEU A 850 29.66 -9.31 -22.33
N ASP A 851 30.23 -10.19 -21.53
CA ASP A 851 31.48 -9.98 -20.79
C ASP A 851 32.54 -10.95 -21.33
N GLY A 852 33.33 -10.48 -22.30
CA GLY A 852 34.18 -11.37 -23.09
C GLY A 852 33.35 -12.33 -23.94
N ASP A 853 33.48 -13.63 -23.70
CA ASP A 853 32.67 -14.68 -24.35
C ASP A 853 31.38 -15.02 -23.58
N GLN A 854 31.21 -14.53 -22.35
CA GLN A 854 30.07 -14.85 -21.50
C GLN A 854 28.87 -13.98 -21.85
N TRP A 855 27.74 -14.60 -22.14
CA TRP A 855 26.49 -13.95 -22.45
C TRP A 855 25.49 -14.10 -21.32
N ARG A 856 24.80 -13.01 -20.98
CA ARG A 856 23.72 -13.02 -20.01
C ARG A 856 22.58 -12.13 -20.49
N VAL A 857 21.37 -12.52 -20.18
CA VAL A 857 20.17 -11.74 -20.46
C VAL A 857 19.34 -11.62 -19.20
N GLN A 858 18.66 -10.49 -19.10
CA GLN A 858 17.56 -10.33 -18.17
C GLN A 858 16.60 -11.52 -18.26
N PRO A 859 16.00 -11.95 -17.14
CA PRO A 859 14.88 -12.85 -17.20
C PRO A 859 13.74 -12.31 -18.08
N PHE A 860 13.02 -13.19 -18.77
CA PHE A 860 11.94 -12.79 -19.65
C PHE A 860 10.79 -13.81 -19.67
N ALA A 861 9.64 -13.34 -20.12
CA ALA A 861 8.42 -14.11 -20.11
C ALA A 861 8.43 -15.03 -21.32
N MET A 862 8.33 -16.33 -21.06
CA MET A 862 8.40 -17.36 -22.06
C MET A 862 7.02 -17.98 -22.25
N PRO A 863 6.34 -17.76 -23.40
CA PRO A 863 5.11 -18.47 -23.69
C PRO A 863 5.37 -19.97 -23.76
N LEU A 864 4.54 -20.72 -23.04
CA LEU A 864 4.46 -22.18 -23.14
C LEU A 864 3.21 -22.55 -23.96
N PHE A 865 2.95 -23.84 -24.14
CA PHE A 865 1.80 -24.31 -24.90
C PHE A 865 0.47 -23.73 -24.35
N GLY A 866 -0.38 -23.21 -25.24
CA GLY A 866 -1.65 -22.59 -24.85
C GLY A 866 -1.49 -21.12 -24.44
N THR A 867 -2.14 -20.73 -23.34
CA THR A 867 -2.08 -19.37 -22.78
C THR A 867 -1.08 -19.24 -21.62
N SER A 868 -0.39 -20.32 -21.24
CA SER A 868 0.54 -20.33 -20.12
C SER A 868 1.82 -19.58 -20.44
N VAL A 869 2.35 -18.85 -19.45
CA VAL A 869 3.60 -18.11 -19.54
C VAL A 869 4.48 -18.50 -18.37
N ALA A 870 5.76 -18.75 -18.64
CA ALA A 870 6.78 -19.10 -17.67
C ALA A 870 7.84 -17.99 -17.54
N ASP A 871 8.58 -18.05 -16.45
CA ASP A 871 9.75 -17.23 -16.16
C ASP A 871 11.00 -17.94 -16.72
N ALA A 872 11.59 -17.39 -17.79
CA ALA A 872 12.91 -17.81 -18.24
C ALA A 872 13.95 -16.97 -17.52
N SER A 873 14.59 -17.53 -16.50
CA SER A 873 15.60 -16.87 -15.67
C SER A 873 16.95 -17.59 -15.76
N GLU A 874 17.98 -17.03 -15.11
CA GLU A 874 19.33 -17.62 -15.11
C GLU A 874 19.83 -17.88 -16.55
N VAL A 875 19.48 -16.98 -17.47
CA VAL A 875 19.78 -17.11 -18.91
C VAL A 875 21.24 -16.77 -19.14
N VAL A 876 22.07 -17.80 -19.25
CA VAL A 876 23.52 -17.69 -19.39
C VAL A 876 24.02 -18.50 -20.58
N GLY A 877 24.99 -17.98 -21.32
CA GLY A 877 25.58 -18.66 -22.47
C GLY A 877 27.02 -18.25 -22.73
N SER A 878 27.62 -18.87 -23.73
CA SER A 878 28.96 -18.55 -24.20
C SER A 878 29.00 -18.42 -25.72
N VAL A 879 29.75 -17.44 -26.21
CA VAL A 879 30.03 -17.29 -27.64
C VAL A 879 30.93 -18.44 -28.08
N MET A 880 30.38 -19.32 -28.92
CA MET A 880 31.07 -20.50 -29.41
C MET A 880 31.81 -20.23 -30.72
N GLN A 881 31.26 -19.32 -31.54
CA GLN A 881 31.81 -19.03 -32.86
C GLN A 881 31.65 -17.55 -33.24
N VAL A 882 32.74 -16.97 -33.72
CA VAL A 882 32.81 -15.63 -34.32
C VAL A 882 33.36 -15.76 -35.73
N ASP A 883 32.73 -15.09 -36.70
CA ASP A 883 33.24 -15.01 -38.07
C ASP A 883 34.51 -14.14 -38.08
N PRO A 884 35.67 -14.70 -38.45
CA PRO A 884 36.93 -13.97 -38.40
C PRO A 884 36.97 -12.80 -39.39
N SER A 885 36.16 -12.81 -40.45
CA SER A 885 36.18 -11.80 -41.51
C SER A 885 35.52 -10.47 -41.12
N ASN A 886 34.48 -10.52 -40.29
CA ASN A 886 33.67 -9.37 -39.91
C ASN A 886 33.44 -9.25 -38.39
N GLN A 887 34.02 -10.17 -37.61
CA GLN A 887 33.86 -10.26 -36.16
C GLN A 887 32.40 -10.51 -35.72
N GLY A 888 31.54 -11.01 -36.60
CA GLY A 888 30.14 -11.29 -36.32
C GLY A 888 29.98 -12.57 -35.48
N ILE A 889 29.23 -12.50 -34.39
CA ILE A 889 28.87 -13.67 -33.59
C ILE A 889 27.94 -14.57 -34.42
N THR A 890 28.32 -15.83 -34.60
CA THR A 890 27.59 -16.80 -35.44
C THR A 890 26.98 -17.96 -34.66
N LEU A 891 27.46 -18.23 -33.45
CA LEU A 891 26.86 -19.21 -32.55
C LEU A 891 27.06 -18.82 -31.08
N VAL A 892 25.98 -18.82 -30.32
CA VAL A 892 25.98 -18.80 -28.86
C VAL A 892 25.22 -20.03 -28.37
N GLU A 893 25.81 -20.75 -27.42
CA GLU A 893 25.16 -21.86 -26.75
C GLU A 893 25.09 -21.58 -25.25
N GLY A 894 24.03 -22.03 -24.62
CA GLY A 894 23.85 -21.76 -23.21
C GLY A 894 22.74 -22.54 -22.57
N LYS A 895 22.44 -22.15 -21.35
CA LYS A 895 21.40 -22.75 -20.52
C LYS A 895 20.58 -21.67 -19.83
N LEU A 896 19.34 -22.03 -19.56
CA LEU A 896 18.44 -21.21 -18.76
C LEU A 896 17.63 -22.09 -17.82
N ARG A 897 16.96 -21.45 -16.88
CA ARG A 897 16.00 -22.06 -15.99
C ARG A 897 14.59 -21.59 -16.38
N ILE A 898 13.66 -22.53 -16.52
CA ILE A 898 12.25 -22.25 -16.79
C ILE A 898 11.48 -22.50 -15.49
N ARG A 899 10.81 -21.47 -14.97
CA ARG A 899 10.00 -21.55 -13.76
C ARG A 899 8.56 -21.12 -14.01
N GLY A 900 7.65 -21.68 -13.23
CA GLY A 900 6.23 -21.32 -13.24
C GLY A 900 5.48 -22.09 -12.17
N PRO A 901 4.16 -21.89 -12.04
CA PRO A 901 3.36 -22.66 -11.09
C PRO A 901 3.50 -24.17 -11.32
N GLY A 902 4.14 -24.88 -10.38
CA GLY A 902 4.42 -26.32 -10.48
C GLY A 902 5.50 -26.71 -11.50
N ILE A 903 6.24 -25.73 -12.05
CA ILE A 903 7.30 -25.93 -13.05
C ILE A 903 8.62 -25.38 -12.48
N ASP A 904 9.65 -26.22 -12.37
CA ASP A 904 11.02 -25.80 -12.12
C ASP A 904 11.97 -26.69 -12.93
N MET A 905 12.37 -26.20 -14.11
CA MET A 905 13.26 -26.91 -15.02
C MET A 905 14.58 -26.15 -15.11
N ARG A 906 15.66 -26.81 -14.70
CA ARG A 906 17.02 -26.27 -14.71
C ARG A 906 17.82 -26.77 -15.90
N ASP A 907 18.89 -26.05 -16.23
CA ASP A 907 19.86 -26.44 -17.26
C ASP A 907 19.25 -26.65 -18.66
N ILE A 908 18.18 -25.92 -19.00
CA ILE A 908 17.52 -26.04 -20.30
C ILE A 908 18.39 -25.41 -21.38
N ALA A 909 18.84 -26.23 -22.32
CA ALA A 909 19.74 -25.80 -23.38
C ALA A 909 19.05 -24.85 -24.38
N PHE A 910 19.79 -23.86 -24.84
CA PHE A 910 19.42 -23.03 -25.98
C PHE A 910 20.60 -22.80 -26.91
N SER A 911 20.29 -22.48 -28.17
CA SER A 911 21.27 -22.03 -29.16
C SER A 911 20.78 -20.76 -29.85
N ILE A 912 21.68 -19.82 -30.12
CA ILE A 912 21.40 -18.60 -30.87
C ILE A 912 22.25 -18.58 -32.12
N VAL A 913 21.60 -18.37 -33.26
CA VAL A 913 22.25 -18.22 -34.57
C VAL A 913 21.74 -16.96 -35.28
N PRO A 914 22.55 -16.32 -36.14
CA PRO A 914 22.08 -15.25 -37.02
C PRO A 914 20.87 -15.72 -37.85
N ARG A 915 19.92 -14.81 -38.07
CA ARG A 915 18.75 -15.06 -38.91
C ARG A 915 18.99 -14.72 -40.37
#